data_AF-A0A167BMF0-F1
#
_entry.id   AF-A0A167BMF0-F1
#
_cell.length_a   1.000
_cell.length_b   1.000
_cell.length_c   1.000
_cell.angle_alpha   90.00
_cell.angle_beta   90.00
_cell.angle_gamma   90.00
#
_symmetry.space_group_name_H-M   'P 1'
#
loop_
_entity.id
_entity.type
_entity.pdbx_description
1 polymer ?
#
loop_
_entity_poly.entity_id
_entity_poly.type
_entity_poly.pdbx_seq_one_letter_code
_entity_poly.pdbx_strand_id
1 'polypeptide(L)'
;MKTFRSLHLREFGFATNRDIVVESIGVRGTGSAVTTVEEVSAFEGLAARGQVLTISPKETKQVYINGLGKETGIFRLGDLPKGVKINGPALVIDSTQTIFVSPNFHANILTSHIPLEKIASTSLALAAGSSTTMDRILLFVFTHRLLHGHRRADGHPLQRTSISTSIKERIDFSCAIFSPEGALVANAPHIPIHLGSMQFAIQAQHRHWTGKLQPGDILLTDHPQCGSTQLPDLTAITPVFIGGVIAFYVTSRGHHTDMGGRGIISMAPESKELWEEGLNVPTMKIVSAGEFLESEFVPPWTRRTAFQLQPDPPYHRQHLRPQSSDGSEPTGHHSSPQASNTEVAVRSFFKQLAASHPEPFEPVDYLDDGTAMKVRISIDPEYGSAVCDFSGSGPQRWGNYNCPISICHSAIIYIIRCLFDVEIPLNEGCLKPVGIKVPEGSVLNPKPKVAICGSTLASQRVIDVILRAFGRHAASQGCANSFEWGTGGKDSLAGEIVKGWNYGEGSWCQRRLSWRTCHSRKISVFGFSTVSLGSNYLLSYGMRRESGGVGKWRGGDGITREIQARILLKLSILSGRRVYQPYGMAGGGPRKAGANYAFVYDDGGILLKVNLGGKAVMNLKEGEYIQINTPGGGAYGGVE
;
A
#
# COMPACT_ATOMS: atom_id res chain seq x y z
N MET A 1 25.25 -24.68 -4.62
CA MET A 1 24.04 -24.67 -3.77
C MET A 1 24.19 -23.94 -2.44
N LYS A 2 25.26 -24.12 -1.63
CA LYS A 2 25.46 -23.36 -0.37
C LYS A 2 25.41 -21.83 -0.57
N THR A 3 26.13 -21.32 -1.58
CA THR A 3 26.13 -19.90 -1.94
C THR A 3 24.73 -19.37 -2.29
N PHE A 4 23.93 -20.18 -3.01
CA PHE A 4 22.54 -19.82 -3.31
C PHE A 4 21.72 -19.71 -2.02
N ARG A 5 21.81 -20.66 -1.09
CA ARG A 5 21.09 -20.60 0.19
C ARG A 5 21.51 -19.39 1.03
N SER A 6 22.80 -19.06 1.08
CA SER A 6 23.30 -17.88 1.79
C SER A 6 22.83 -16.57 1.14
N LEU A 7 22.87 -16.47 -0.19
CA LEU A 7 22.33 -15.32 -0.91
C LEU A 7 20.81 -15.21 -0.74
N HIS A 8 20.07 -16.32 -0.84
CA HIS A 8 18.63 -16.36 -0.65
C HIS A 8 18.23 -15.93 0.75
N LEU A 9 18.93 -16.40 1.79
CA LEU A 9 18.70 -15.97 3.18
C LEU A 9 19.02 -14.49 3.37
N ARG A 10 20.10 -13.98 2.76
CA ARG A 10 20.47 -12.56 2.83
C ARG A 10 19.46 -11.65 2.13
N GLU A 11 19.00 -12.02 0.94
CA GLU A 11 18.10 -11.21 0.11
C GLU A 11 16.64 -11.30 0.57
N PHE A 12 16.20 -12.46 1.07
CA PHE A 12 14.78 -12.72 1.33
C PHE A 12 14.46 -13.05 2.80
N GLY A 13 15.47 -13.21 3.66
CA GLY A 13 15.26 -13.44 5.10
C GLY A 13 14.87 -14.87 5.50
N PHE A 14 14.79 -15.81 4.55
CA PHE A 14 14.53 -17.23 4.84
C PHE A 14 15.30 -18.18 3.91
N ALA A 15 15.41 -19.44 4.32
CA ALA A 15 15.89 -20.55 3.49
C ALA A 15 14.93 -21.74 3.65
N THR A 16 14.54 -22.37 2.54
CA THR A 16 13.65 -23.54 2.57
C THR A 16 14.44 -24.83 2.44
N ASN A 17 13.96 -25.90 3.08
CA ASN A 17 14.48 -27.25 2.91
C ASN A 17 13.93 -27.98 1.67
N ARG A 18 13.21 -27.28 0.78
CA ARG A 18 12.70 -27.83 -0.48
C ARG A 18 13.81 -28.01 -1.50
N ASP A 19 13.57 -28.88 -2.47
CA ASP A 19 14.47 -29.08 -3.61
C ASP A 19 14.60 -27.80 -4.44
N ILE A 20 15.81 -27.50 -4.88
CA ILE A 20 16.13 -26.31 -5.68
C ILE A 20 16.12 -26.70 -7.16
N VAL A 21 15.19 -26.12 -7.93
CA VAL A 21 15.11 -26.31 -9.38
C VAL A 21 15.91 -25.22 -10.10
N VAL A 22 16.80 -25.61 -11.01
CA VAL A 22 17.54 -24.67 -11.88
C VAL A 22 16.80 -24.53 -13.19
N GLU A 23 16.15 -23.39 -13.40
CA GLU A 23 15.34 -23.11 -14.60
C GLU A 23 16.17 -22.53 -15.76
N SER A 24 17.18 -21.72 -15.47
CA SER A 24 18.02 -21.10 -16.49
C SER A 24 19.48 -20.99 -16.05
N ILE A 25 20.39 -21.00 -17.03
CA ILE A 25 21.83 -20.83 -16.84
C ILE A 25 22.26 -19.63 -17.66
N GLY A 26 22.72 -18.57 -16.99
CA GLY A 26 23.31 -17.40 -17.63
C GLY A 26 24.83 -17.49 -17.64
N VAL A 27 25.45 -17.40 -18.82
CA VAL A 27 26.91 -17.31 -18.96
C VAL A 27 27.25 -15.85 -19.25
N ARG A 28 27.99 -15.20 -18.33
CA ARG A 28 28.50 -13.85 -18.53
C ARG A 28 29.97 -13.93 -18.94
N GLY A 29 30.25 -13.67 -20.21
CA GLY A 29 31.61 -13.44 -20.69
C GLY A 29 32.06 -12.03 -20.34
N THR A 30 33.25 -11.89 -19.76
CA THR A 30 33.89 -10.59 -19.52
C THR A 30 35.22 -10.57 -20.29
N GLY A 31 35.34 -9.67 -21.26
CA GLY A 31 36.62 -9.37 -21.91
C GLY A 31 37.17 -8.05 -21.35
N SER A 32 38.45 -8.02 -21.00
CA SER A 32 39.14 -6.77 -20.65
C SER A 32 40.01 -6.34 -21.83
N ALA A 33 39.81 -5.12 -22.34
CA ALA A 33 40.82 -4.47 -23.18
C ALA A 33 42.00 -4.09 -22.27
N VAL A 34 43.23 -4.33 -22.73
CA VAL A 34 44.47 -4.07 -21.97
C VAL A 34 44.69 -2.56 -21.85
N THR A 35 43.97 -1.93 -20.94
CA THR A 35 44.34 -0.66 -20.31
C THR A 35 43.64 -0.62 -18.95
N THR A 36 44.08 -1.48 -18.04
CA THR A 36 43.73 -1.34 -16.62
C THR A 36 44.45 -0.10 -16.11
N VAL A 37 43.73 1.02 -16.00
CA VAL A 37 44.10 2.05 -15.03
C VAL A 37 43.90 1.37 -13.67
N GLU A 38 44.98 1.07 -12.95
CA GLU A 38 44.89 0.57 -11.58
C GLU A 38 44.26 1.66 -10.71
N GLU A 39 42.93 1.60 -10.59
CA GLU A 39 42.17 2.48 -9.72
C GLU A 39 42.31 1.95 -8.29
N VAL A 40 43.19 2.58 -7.51
CA VAL A 40 43.38 2.22 -6.10
C VAL A 40 42.10 2.54 -5.33
N SER A 41 41.61 1.58 -4.55
CA SER A 41 40.46 1.77 -3.68
C SER A 41 40.66 2.97 -2.74
N ALA A 42 39.63 3.78 -2.56
CA ALA A 42 39.67 4.91 -1.63
C ALA A 42 40.05 4.49 -0.20
N PHE A 43 39.68 3.28 0.23
CA PHE A 43 40.03 2.75 1.55
C PHE A 43 41.50 2.33 1.66
N GLU A 44 42.05 1.72 0.61
CA GLU A 44 43.46 1.32 0.56
C GLU A 44 44.36 2.55 0.47
N GLY A 45 43.99 3.54 -0.34
CA GLY A 45 44.70 4.82 -0.42
C GLY A 45 44.66 5.61 0.89
N LEU A 46 43.58 5.47 1.67
CA LEU A 46 43.47 6.05 3.01
C LEU A 46 44.34 5.33 4.03
N ALA A 47 44.43 4.00 3.97
CA ALA A 47 45.24 3.19 4.88
C ALA A 47 46.75 3.31 4.59
N ALA A 48 47.12 3.48 3.32
CA ALA A 48 48.50 3.69 2.88
C ALA A 48 49.03 5.11 3.13
N ARG A 49 48.24 6.00 3.75
CA ARG A 49 48.66 7.37 4.02
C ARG A 49 49.81 7.38 5.05
N GLY A 50 50.91 8.03 4.69
CA GLY A 50 52.03 8.30 5.58
C GLY A 50 51.73 9.45 6.57
N GLN A 51 52.76 10.17 6.97
CA GLN A 51 52.65 11.30 7.91
C GLN A 51 51.67 12.36 7.37
N VAL A 52 50.65 12.69 8.18
CA VAL A 52 49.57 13.61 7.79
C VAL A 52 50.11 15.04 7.73
N LEU A 53 50.28 15.56 6.52
CA LEU A 53 50.60 16.97 6.30
C LEU A 53 49.31 17.79 6.41
N THR A 54 49.33 18.79 7.28
CA THR A 54 48.26 19.78 7.42
C THR A 54 48.70 21.05 6.70
N ILE A 55 47.85 21.60 5.83
CA ILE A 55 48.20 22.78 5.02
C ILE A 55 47.31 23.96 5.41
N SER A 56 47.89 25.16 5.46
CA SER A 56 47.14 26.40 5.69
C SER A 56 46.53 26.91 4.38
N PRO A 57 45.31 27.47 4.41
CA PRO A 57 44.68 28.02 3.22
C PRO A 57 45.43 29.26 2.74
N LYS A 58 45.52 29.44 1.40
CA LYS A 58 46.10 30.64 0.79
C LYS A 58 45.12 31.81 0.74
N GLU A 59 43.83 31.52 0.79
CA GLU A 59 42.74 32.48 0.72
C GLU A 59 41.67 32.07 1.73
N THR A 60 41.04 33.05 2.39
CA THR A 60 39.90 32.82 3.29
C THR A 60 38.70 33.63 2.79
N LYS A 61 37.49 33.12 3.02
CA LYS A 61 36.25 33.83 2.71
C LYS A 61 35.21 33.60 3.80
N GLN A 62 34.37 34.60 4.02
CA GLN A 62 33.25 34.48 4.95
C GLN A 62 32.18 33.54 4.37
N VAL A 63 31.90 32.43 5.06
CA VAL A 63 30.87 31.46 4.69
C VAL A 63 29.87 31.34 5.85
N TYR A 64 28.58 31.37 5.54
CA TYR A 64 27.53 31.22 6.55
C TYR A 64 27.24 29.74 6.81
N ILE A 65 27.49 29.29 8.03
CA ILE A 65 27.25 27.93 8.48
C ILE A 65 26.27 28.00 9.65
N ASN A 66 25.08 27.42 9.49
CA ASN A 66 24.00 27.47 10.48
C ASN A 66 23.63 28.91 10.92
N GLY A 67 23.63 29.86 9.99
CA GLY A 67 23.30 31.26 10.24
C GLY A 67 24.42 32.10 10.85
N LEU A 68 25.56 31.50 11.20
CA LEU A 68 26.74 32.22 11.70
C LEU A 68 27.79 32.33 10.60
N GLY A 69 28.29 33.55 10.36
CA GLY A 69 29.41 33.76 9.47
C GLY A 69 30.70 33.21 10.08
N LYS A 70 31.37 32.29 9.39
CA LYS A 70 32.69 31.78 9.75
C LYS A 70 33.68 32.05 8.63
N GLU A 71 34.84 32.56 9.00
CA GLU A 71 35.98 32.64 8.09
C GLU A 71 36.42 31.22 7.73
N THR A 72 36.38 30.90 6.43
CA THR A 72 36.54 29.55 5.91
C THR A 72 37.67 29.54 4.88
N GLY A 73 38.62 28.63 5.04
CA GLY A 73 39.77 28.48 4.14
C GLY A 73 39.36 27.95 2.76
N ILE A 74 39.91 28.54 1.70
CA ILE A 74 39.76 28.11 0.31
C ILE A 74 41.04 27.41 -0.13
N PHE A 75 40.87 26.21 -0.67
CA PHE A 75 41.94 25.37 -1.22
C PHE A 75 41.62 25.03 -2.67
N ARG A 76 42.60 25.21 -3.58
CA ARG A 76 42.45 24.76 -4.98
C ARG A 76 43.00 23.35 -5.11
N LEU A 77 42.18 22.42 -5.60
CA LEU A 77 42.53 21.00 -5.63
C LEU A 77 43.82 20.70 -6.39
N GLY A 78 44.07 21.40 -7.50
CA GLY A 78 45.30 21.24 -8.29
C GLY A 78 46.59 21.67 -7.57
N ASP A 79 46.49 22.52 -6.54
CA ASP A 79 47.64 23.02 -5.77
C ASP A 79 47.92 22.16 -4.53
N LEU A 80 47.04 21.20 -4.22
CA LEU A 80 47.14 20.40 -3.01
C LEU A 80 48.02 19.17 -3.22
N PRO A 81 49.02 18.93 -2.35
CA PRO A 81 49.75 17.67 -2.35
C PRO A 81 48.80 16.50 -2.02
N LYS A 82 49.09 15.35 -2.63
CA LYS A 82 48.43 14.08 -2.29
C LYS A 82 48.83 13.66 -0.87
N GLY A 83 47.88 13.13 -0.11
CA GLY A 83 48.06 12.72 1.30
C GLY A 83 47.77 13.83 2.31
N VAL A 84 47.37 15.03 1.87
CA VAL A 84 47.02 16.15 2.77
C VAL A 84 45.65 15.95 3.41
N LYS A 85 45.55 16.35 4.68
CA LYS A 85 44.30 16.42 5.43
C LYS A 85 43.85 17.87 5.58
N ILE A 86 42.61 18.15 5.18
CA ILE A 86 41.96 19.45 5.34
C ILE A 86 40.85 19.30 6.37
N ASN A 87 40.97 19.99 7.50
CA ASN A 87 39.91 20.05 8.50
C ASN A 87 38.85 21.08 8.09
N GLY A 88 37.58 20.76 8.28
CA GLY A 88 36.50 21.74 8.10
C GLY A 88 36.47 22.80 9.21
N PRO A 89 35.81 23.95 8.99
CA PRO A 89 35.16 24.36 7.75
C PRO A 89 36.17 24.75 6.66
N ALA A 90 36.02 24.20 5.46
CA ALA A 90 36.88 24.51 4.31
C ALA A 90 36.13 24.37 2.98
N LEU A 91 36.57 25.11 1.96
CA LEU A 91 36.14 24.96 0.57
C LEU A 91 37.29 24.42 -0.27
N VAL A 92 37.10 23.26 -0.88
CA VAL A 92 38.05 22.68 -1.84
C VAL A 92 37.49 22.86 -3.24
N ILE A 93 38.12 23.71 -4.04
CA ILE A 93 37.65 24.12 -5.37
C ILE A 93 38.47 23.41 -6.43
N ASP A 94 37.78 22.78 -7.38
CA ASP A 94 38.33 22.24 -8.62
C ASP A 94 37.73 23.00 -9.82
N SER A 95 38.30 22.80 -11.00
CA SER A 95 37.82 23.34 -12.28
C SER A 95 36.35 23.05 -12.59
N THR A 96 35.81 21.94 -12.07
CA THR A 96 34.43 21.49 -12.36
C THR A 96 33.49 21.51 -11.16
N GLN A 97 34.00 21.63 -9.94
CA GLN A 97 33.21 21.46 -8.72
C GLN A 97 33.78 22.23 -7.52
N THR A 98 32.94 22.48 -6.52
CA THR A 98 33.33 23.04 -5.23
C THR A 98 32.84 22.13 -4.12
N ILE A 99 33.77 21.59 -3.34
CA ILE A 99 33.51 20.66 -2.24
C ILE A 99 33.58 21.44 -0.93
N PHE A 100 32.45 21.52 -0.22
CA PHE A 100 32.40 22.11 1.12
C PHE A 100 32.64 21.04 2.19
N VAL A 101 33.75 21.18 2.91
CA VAL A 101 34.12 20.33 4.06
C VAL A 101 33.53 20.96 5.31
N SER A 102 32.49 20.35 5.86
CA SER A 102 31.81 20.89 7.05
C SER A 102 32.67 20.77 8.32
N PRO A 103 32.43 21.58 9.38
CA PRO A 103 33.27 21.63 10.59
C PRO A 103 33.56 20.29 11.29
N ASN A 104 32.66 19.31 11.18
CA ASN A 104 32.80 18.02 11.85
C ASN A 104 33.42 16.95 10.94
N PHE A 105 34.05 17.36 9.85
CA PHE A 105 34.63 16.47 8.85
C PHE A 105 36.04 16.92 8.52
N HIS A 106 36.85 15.96 8.09
CA HIS A 106 38.08 16.23 7.40
C HIS A 106 38.08 15.58 6.02
N ALA A 107 38.60 16.30 5.04
CA ALA A 107 38.84 15.80 3.70
C ALA A 107 40.27 15.28 3.60
N ASN A 108 40.46 14.09 3.06
CA ASN A 108 41.78 13.59 2.68
C ASN A 108 41.93 13.68 1.17
N ILE A 109 43.02 14.26 0.69
CA ILE A 109 43.28 14.38 -0.75
C ILE A 109 44.07 13.16 -1.22
N LEU A 110 43.43 12.21 -1.90
CA LEU A 110 44.10 11.05 -2.49
C LEU A 110 44.34 11.27 -3.99
N THR A 111 45.00 10.31 -4.64
CA THR A 111 45.30 10.37 -6.07
C THR A 111 44.06 10.46 -6.95
N SER A 112 42.99 9.73 -6.59
CA SER A 112 41.75 9.62 -7.38
C SER A 112 40.48 9.92 -6.59
N HIS A 113 40.58 10.08 -5.26
CA HIS A 113 39.42 10.20 -4.38
C HIS A 113 39.63 11.29 -3.33
N ILE A 114 38.53 11.90 -2.86
CA ILE A 114 38.53 12.83 -1.72
C ILE A 114 37.58 12.28 -0.65
N PRO A 115 37.99 11.30 0.17
CA PRO A 115 37.15 10.79 1.25
C PRO A 115 36.97 11.84 2.35
N LEU A 116 35.70 12.10 2.68
CA LEU A 116 35.27 12.91 3.82
C LEU A 116 35.04 12.01 5.02
N GLU A 117 35.94 12.05 5.99
CA GLU A 117 35.80 11.33 7.24
C GLU A 117 35.16 12.24 8.28
N LYS A 118 34.12 11.74 8.95
CA LYS A 118 33.50 12.45 10.07
C LYS A 118 34.44 12.35 11.26
N ILE A 119 34.84 13.50 11.80
CA ILE A 119 35.56 13.57 13.07
C ILE A 119 34.59 13.02 14.13
N ALA A 120 35.04 12.05 14.92
CA ALA A 120 34.30 11.60 16.08
C ALA A 120 34.12 12.81 17.00
N SER A 121 32.96 13.46 16.92
CA SER A 121 32.53 14.33 17.99
C SER A 121 32.48 13.44 19.22
N THR A 122 33.26 13.78 20.27
CA THR A 122 32.85 13.49 21.64
C THR A 122 31.37 13.78 21.64
N SER A 123 30.55 12.78 21.94
CA SER A 123 29.12 12.98 22.07
C SER A 123 28.96 14.28 22.83
N LEU A 124 28.36 15.29 22.20
CA LEU A 124 27.54 16.21 22.95
C LEU A 124 26.59 15.24 23.62
N ALA A 125 26.89 14.90 24.88
CA ALA A 125 25.90 14.45 25.81
C ALA A 125 24.81 15.49 25.60
N LEU A 126 23.76 15.09 24.89
CA LEU A 126 22.54 15.85 24.79
C LEU A 126 22.25 16.17 26.24
N ALA A 127 22.49 17.42 26.62
CA ALA A 127 22.17 17.87 27.94
C ALA A 127 20.73 17.43 28.12
N ALA A 128 20.51 16.52 29.08
CA ALA A 128 19.21 16.08 29.52
C ALA A 128 18.54 17.29 30.20
N GLY A 129 18.31 18.34 29.42
CA GLY A 129 17.38 19.40 29.70
C GLY A 129 16.02 18.82 29.37
N SER A 130 15.19 18.70 30.39
CA SER A 130 13.77 18.38 30.35
C SER A 130 13.00 19.37 29.46
N SER A 131 13.19 19.25 28.16
CA SER A 131 12.43 19.95 27.14
C SER A 131 11.78 18.88 26.29
N THR A 132 10.45 18.84 26.34
CA THR A 132 9.52 18.09 25.48
C THR A 132 9.69 18.36 23.98
N THR A 133 10.69 19.13 23.58
CA THR A 133 11.00 19.48 22.20
C THR A 133 11.94 18.42 21.61
N MET A 134 11.37 17.35 21.05
CA MET A 134 12.10 16.41 20.20
C MET A 134 12.84 17.16 19.08
N ASP A 135 14.09 16.78 18.81
CA ASP A 135 14.86 17.29 17.69
C ASP A 135 14.14 16.98 16.36
N ARG A 136 13.73 18.05 15.67
CA ARG A 136 12.99 17.98 14.40
C ARG A 136 13.79 17.28 13.30
N ILE A 137 15.12 17.35 13.34
CA ILE A 137 16.00 16.69 12.38
C ILE A 137 16.00 15.19 12.63
N LEU A 138 16.18 14.76 13.88
CA LEU A 138 16.09 13.34 14.24
C LEU A 138 14.72 12.77 13.90
N LEU A 139 13.63 13.50 14.18
CA LEU A 139 12.28 13.11 13.80
C LEU A 139 12.15 12.87 12.29
N PHE A 140 12.65 13.79 11.46
CA PHE A 140 12.62 13.65 9.99
C PHE A 140 13.47 12.46 9.51
N VAL A 141 14.68 12.29 10.08
CA VAL A 141 15.58 11.18 9.74
C VAL A 141 14.95 9.84 10.10
N PHE A 142 14.36 9.69 11.28
CA PHE A 142 13.65 8.48 11.68
C PHE A 142 12.42 8.23 10.80
N THR A 143 11.63 9.27 10.50
CA THR A 143 10.47 9.14 9.60
C THR A 143 10.87 8.62 8.23
N HIS A 144 11.88 9.23 7.60
CA HIS A 144 12.36 8.78 6.29
C HIS A 144 13.01 7.39 6.37
N ARG A 145 13.80 7.10 7.40
CA ARG A 145 14.41 5.77 7.54
C ARG A 145 13.37 4.68 7.75
N LEU A 146 12.34 4.91 8.55
CA LEU A 146 11.25 3.95 8.75
C LEU A 146 10.48 3.75 7.44
N LEU A 147 10.08 4.82 6.75
CA LEU A 147 9.32 4.71 5.50
C LEU A 147 10.14 4.09 4.34
N HIS A 148 11.37 4.54 4.13
CA HIS A 148 12.22 4.05 3.04
C HIS A 148 12.85 2.69 3.36
N GLY A 149 13.27 2.48 4.60
CA GLY A 149 13.83 1.22 5.09
C GLY A 149 12.80 0.11 5.01
N HIS A 150 11.58 0.32 5.52
CA HIS A 150 10.50 -0.67 5.47
C HIS A 150 10.08 -1.04 4.06
N ARG A 151 9.97 -0.04 3.17
CA ARG A 151 9.65 -0.28 1.76
C ARG A 151 10.70 -1.15 1.05
N ARG A 152 11.99 -0.95 1.37
CA ARG A 152 13.09 -1.73 0.79
C ARG A 152 13.27 -3.10 1.45
N ALA A 153 13.13 -3.17 2.76
CA ALA A 153 13.35 -4.39 3.54
C ALA A 153 12.20 -5.39 3.41
N ASP A 154 10.95 -4.92 3.30
CA ASP A 154 9.77 -5.81 3.37
C ASP A 154 9.01 -5.85 2.05
N GLY A 155 8.81 -4.69 1.42
CA GLY A 155 7.97 -4.62 0.22
C GLY A 155 8.61 -5.25 -1.02
N HIS A 156 9.89 -4.99 -1.26
CA HIS A 156 10.60 -5.52 -2.43
C HIS A 156 10.81 -7.04 -2.36
N PRO A 157 11.26 -7.61 -1.23
CA PRO A 157 11.32 -9.05 -1.08
C PRO A 157 9.94 -9.68 -1.28
N LEU A 158 8.88 -9.19 -0.62
CA LEU A 158 7.53 -9.76 -0.74
C LEU A 158 7.06 -9.80 -2.19
N GLN A 159 7.23 -8.69 -2.91
CA GLN A 159 6.90 -8.60 -4.32
C GLN A 159 7.71 -9.60 -5.18
N ARG A 160 9.02 -9.73 -4.95
CA ARG A 160 9.92 -10.56 -5.78
C ARG A 160 9.75 -12.05 -5.51
N THR A 161 9.46 -12.44 -4.27
CA THR A 161 9.23 -13.84 -3.91
C THR A 161 7.80 -14.27 -4.19
N SER A 162 6.87 -13.33 -4.43
CA SER A 162 5.48 -13.71 -4.57
C SER A 162 5.20 -14.52 -5.84
N ILE A 163 4.43 -15.60 -5.70
CA ILE A 163 3.82 -16.32 -6.81
C ILE A 163 2.48 -15.71 -7.23
N SER A 164 1.84 -14.94 -6.34
CA SER A 164 0.58 -14.25 -6.63
C SER A 164 0.86 -13.10 -7.58
N THR A 165 0.25 -13.14 -8.77
CA THR A 165 0.31 -12.05 -9.75
C THR A 165 -0.26 -10.74 -9.16
N SER A 166 -1.22 -10.86 -8.23
CA SER A 166 -1.76 -9.71 -7.49
C SER A 166 -0.70 -9.00 -6.64
N ILE A 167 0.19 -9.74 -5.98
CA ILE A 167 1.25 -9.14 -5.16
C ILE A 167 2.44 -8.74 -6.05
N LYS A 168 2.88 -9.63 -6.95
CA LYS A 168 4.08 -9.47 -7.77
C LYS A 168 3.97 -8.34 -8.80
N GLU A 169 2.84 -8.26 -9.51
CA GLU A 169 2.66 -7.35 -10.63
C GLU A 169 1.70 -6.20 -10.32
N ARG A 170 0.58 -6.48 -9.63
CA ARG A 170 -0.40 -5.46 -9.25
C ARG A 170 0.02 -4.66 -8.02
N ILE A 171 1.01 -5.16 -7.25
CA ILE A 171 1.52 -4.54 -6.02
C ILE A 171 0.36 -4.40 -5.00
N ASP A 172 -0.50 -5.42 -4.97
CA ASP A 172 -1.63 -5.51 -4.05
C ASP A 172 -1.19 -6.05 -2.68
N PHE A 173 -0.34 -5.26 -2.02
CA PHE A 173 0.14 -5.52 -0.68
C PHE A 173 0.45 -4.22 0.05
N SER A 174 0.59 -4.27 1.37
CA SER A 174 1.08 -3.15 2.18
C SER A 174 1.87 -3.63 3.37
N CYS A 175 2.90 -2.88 3.73
CA CYS A 175 3.73 -3.16 4.90
C CYS A 175 3.76 -1.92 5.79
N ALA A 176 3.52 -2.09 7.09
CA ALA A 176 3.41 -1.00 8.03
C ALA A 176 4.04 -1.34 9.39
N ILE A 177 4.32 -0.29 10.16
CA ILE A 177 4.88 -0.34 11.52
C ILE A 177 3.86 0.32 12.47
N PHE A 178 3.63 -0.31 13.61
CA PHE A 178 2.65 0.10 14.61
C PHE A 178 3.27 0.24 16.00
N SER A 179 2.70 1.09 16.84
CA SER A 179 3.10 1.27 18.24
C SER A 179 2.86 -0.02 19.07
N PRO A 180 3.37 -0.11 20.31
CA PRO A 180 3.04 -1.20 21.23
C PRO A 180 1.54 -1.45 21.42
N GLU A 181 0.72 -0.40 21.31
CA GLU A 181 -0.74 -0.44 21.45
C GLU A 181 -1.46 -0.74 20.12
N GLY A 182 -0.70 -0.92 19.03
CA GLY A 182 -1.22 -1.20 17.69
C GLY A 182 -1.64 0.05 16.90
N ALA A 183 -1.23 1.25 17.31
CA ALA A 183 -1.49 2.49 16.56
C ALA A 183 -0.60 2.60 15.31
N LEU A 184 -1.13 3.07 14.18
CA LEU A 184 -0.34 3.23 12.96
C LEU A 184 0.73 4.32 13.12
N VAL A 185 2.01 3.96 12.95
CA VAL A 185 3.15 4.90 13.02
C VAL A 185 3.61 5.27 11.62
N ALA A 186 3.87 4.28 10.77
CA ALA A 186 4.38 4.47 9.42
C ALA A 186 3.87 3.37 8.47
N ASN A 187 3.61 3.72 7.21
CA ASN A 187 3.19 2.76 6.17
C ASN A 187 3.88 3.03 4.83
N ALA A 188 4.23 1.97 4.11
CA ALA A 188 4.62 2.04 2.71
C ALA A 188 3.36 2.29 1.82
N PRO A 189 3.31 3.40 1.05
CA PRO A 189 2.10 3.82 0.37
C PRO A 189 1.86 3.06 -0.94
N HIS A 190 1.24 1.89 -0.85
CA HIS A 190 0.81 1.10 -2.01
C HIS A 190 -0.70 1.10 -2.17
N ILE A 191 -1.46 0.75 -1.11
CA ILE A 191 -2.93 0.71 -1.16
C ILE A 191 -3.51 1.53 0.00
N PRO A 192 -4.18 2.66 -0.28
CA PRO A 192 -4.72 3.51 0.78
C PRO A 192 -5.78 2.83 1.66
N ILE A 193 -6.54 1.87 1.11
CA ILE A 193 -7.57 1.19 1.90
C ILE A 193 -6.98 0.28 3.00
N HIS A 194 -5.70 -0.07 2.93
CA HIS A 194 -5.03 -0.84 3.97
C HIS A 194 -4.67 0.00 5.22
N LEU A 195 -4.65 1.33 5.11
CA LEU A 195 -4.15 2.21 6.17
C LEU A 195 -4.95 2.07 7.47
N GLY A 196 -6.26 2.30 7.43
CA GLY A 196 -7.11 2.23 8.62
C GLY A 196 -7.43 0.79 9.02
N SER A 197 -7.58 -0.10 8.05
CA SER A 197 -7.96 -1.48 8.28
C SER A 197 -6.87 -2.31 8.93
N MET A 198 -5.59 -2.10 8.55
CA MET A 198 -4.48 -2.78 9.23
C MET A 198 -4.38 -2.34 10.69
N GLN A 199 -4.52 -1.05 11.00
CA GLN A 199 -4.54 -0.57 12.40
C GLN A 199 -5.62 -1.28 13.22
N PHE A 200 -6.84 -1.36 12.68
CA PHE A 200 -7.94 -2.07 13.33
C PHE A 200 -7.60 -3.55 13.57
N ALA A 201 -6.92 -4.20 12.62
CA ALA A 201 -6.48 -5.58 12.77
C ALA A 201 -5.42 -5.74 13.86
N ILE A 202 -4.41 -4.86 13.90
CA ILE A 202 -3.34 -4.96 14.91
C ILE A 202 -3.89 -4.72 16.30
N GLN A 203 -4.75 -3.71 16.46
CA GLN A 203 -5.39 -3.45 17.74
C GLN A 203 -6.28 -4.62 18.20
N ALA A 204 -6.99 -5.28 17.28
CA ALA A 204 -7.77 -6.48 17.60
C ALA A 204 -6.88 -7.65 18.05
N GLN A 205 -5.78 -7.90 17.34
CA GLN A 205 -4.84 -8.96 17.70
C GLN A 205 -4.08 -8.64 18.99
N HIS A 206 -3.62 -7.41 19.17
CA HIS A 206 -2.96 -6.94 20.38
C HIS A 206 -3.81 -7.22 21.63
N ARG A 207 -5.09 -6.84 21.60
CA ARG A 207 -6.05 -7.13 22.68
C ARG A 207 -6.25 -8.64 22.91
N HIS A 208 -6.35 -9.43 21.85
CA HIS A 208 -6.57 -10.87 21.96
C HIS A 208 -5.36 -11.62 22.55
N TRP A 209 -4.16 -11.17 22.19
CA TRP A 209 -2.88 -11.81 22.50
C TRP A 209 -2.09 -11.15 23.63
N THR A 210 -2.69 -10.18 24.34
CA THR A 210 -2.05 -9.49 25.46
C THR A 210 -1.52 -10.52 26.48
N GLY A 211 -0.22 -10.45 26.78
CA GLY A 211 0.47 -11.35 27.73
C GLY A 211 0.71 -12.79 27.25
N LYS A 212 0.39 -13.13 25.99
CA LYS A 212 0.52 -14.50 25.45
C LYS A 212 1.64 -14.66 24.41
N LEU A 213 2.19 -13.56 23.91
CA LEU A 213 3.19 -13.57 22.84
C LEU A 213 4.61 -13.63 23.40
N GLN A 214 5.49 -14.28 22.65
CA GLN A 214 6.93 -14.34 22.92
C GLN A 214 7.74 -13.90 21.69
N PRO A 215 9.03 -13.54 21.86
CA PRO A 215 9.89 -13.21 20.74
C PRO A 215 9.93 -14.30 19.66
N GLY A 216 9.75 -13.91 18.41
CA GLY A 216 9.75 -14.84 17.26
C GLY A 216 8.37 -15.42 16.91
N ASP A 217 7.32 -15.10 17.65
CA ASP A 217 5.95 -15.45 17.24
C ASP A 217 5.50 -14.61 16.02
N ILE A 218 4.69 -15.19 15.13
CA ILE A 218 4.01 -14.48 14.03
C ILE A 218 2.54 -14.89 14.00
N LEU A 219 1.66 -13.90 13.85
CA LEU A 219 0.22 -14.08 13.79
C LEU A 219 -0.32 -13.89 12.37
N LEU A 220 -1.48 -14.48 12.10
CA LEU A 220 -2.23 -14.36 10.85
C LEU A 220 -3.71 -14.04 11.12
N THR A 221 -4.28 -13.13 10.34
CA THR A 221 -5.72 -12.80 10.38
C THR A 221 -6.22 -12.28 9.03
N ASP A 222 -7.46 -12.61 8.70
CA ASP A 222 -8.20 -12.12 7.52
C ASP A 222 -9.71 -11.96 7.77
N HIS A 223 -10.17 -12.16 9.01
CA HIS A 223 -11.58 -12.05 9.36
C HIS A 223 -12.05 -10.59 9.34
N PRO A 224 -13.26 -10.29 8.80
CA PRO A 224 -13.78 -8.92 8.71
C PRO A 224 -13.94 -8.22 10.07
N GLN A 225 -14.39 -8.94 11.09
CA GLN A 225 -14.47 -8.40 12.46
C GLN A 225 -13.10 -8.11 13.09
N CYS A 226 -12.03 -8.61 12.51
CA CYS A 226 -10.65 -8.45 12.97
C CYS A 226 -9.86 -7.50 12.04
N GLY A 227 -10.52 -6.58 11.33
CA GLY A 227 -9.85 -5.54 10.55
C GLY A 227 -9.45 -5.92 9.13
N SER A 228 -9.92 -7.07 8.64
CA SER A 228 -9.81 -7.38 7.21
C SER A 228 -10.79 -6.55 6.38
N THR A 229 -10.40 -6.31 5.14
CA THR A 229 -11.16 -5.60 4.11
C THR A 229 -11.99 -6.56 3.26
N GLN A 230 -11.46 -7.77 3.03
CA GLN A 230 -12.03 -8.91 2.31
C GLN A 230 -11.16 -10.12 2.62
N LEU A 231 -11.69 -11.35 2.56
CA LEU A 231 -10.93 -12.55 2.94
C LEU A 231 -9.58 -12.71 2.20
N PRO A 232 -9.45 -12.38 0.90
CA PRO A 232 -8.16 -12.40 0.19
C PRO A 232 -7.01 -11.63 0.82
N ASP A 233 -7.31 -10.64 1.68
CA ASP A 233 -6.32 -9.74 2.24
C ASP A 233 -5.75 -10.29 3.57
N LEU A 234 -4.94 -11.34 3.47
CA LEU A 234 -4.26 -11.95 4.61
C LEU A 234 -3.28 -10.97 5.27
N THR A 235 -3.37 -10.81 6.58
CA THR A 235 -2.49 -9.94 7.38
C THR A 235 -1.58 -10.76 8.29
N ALA A 236 -0.28 -10.74 8.02
CA ALA A 236 0.75 -11.29 8.88
C ALA A 236 1.29 -10.22 9.84
N ILE A 237 1.42 -10.57 11.12
CA ILE A 237 1.73 -9.62 12.19
C ILE A 237 2.86 -10.20 13.03
N THR A 238 3.97 -9.46 13.08
CA THR A 238 5.16 -9.82 13.85
C THR A 238 5.34 -8.84 15.02
N PRO A 239 5.12 -9.26 16.28
CA PRO A 239 5.53 -8.49 17.45
C PRO A 239 7.06 -8.41 17.56
N VAL A 240 7.58 -7.21 17.76
CA VAL A 240 9.02 -6.99 18.02
C VAL A 240 9.21 -6.68 19.49
N PHE A 241 10.09 -7.45 20.14
CA PHE A 241 10.37 -7.34 21.57
C PHE A 241 11.69 -6.62 21.86
N ILE A 242 11.70 -5.72 22.84
CA ILE A 242 12.89 -5.09 23.42
C ILE A 242 12.76 -5.18 24.93
N GLY A 243 13.77 -5.71 25.64
CA GLY A 243 13.71 -5.83 27.10
C GLY A 243 12.56 -6.72 27.62
N GLY A 244 12.09 -7.68 26.81
CA GLY A 244 10.98 -8.57 27.18
C GLY A 244 9.57 -7.99 26.98
N VAL A 245 9.45 -6.73 26.57
CA VAL A 245 8.17 -6.08 26.25
C VAL A 245 8.03 -5.84 24.75
N ILE A 246 6.80 -5.79 24.25
CA ILE A 246 6.53 -5.47 22.85
C ILE A 246 6.82 -3.99 22.62
N ALA A 247 7.80 -3.69 21.77
CA ALA A 247 8.20 -2.33 21.44
C ALA A 247 7.43 -1.76 20.23
N PHE A 248 7.10 -2.61 19.26
CA PHE A 248 6.29 -2.26 18.09
C PHE A 248 5.83 -3.52 17.37
N TYR A 249 4.89 -3.37 16.44
CA TYR A 249 4.51 -4.43 15.50
C TYR A 249 4.98 -4.09 14.09
N VAL A 250 5.47 -5.11 13.39
CA VAL A 250 5.70 -5.08 11.93
C VAL A 250 4.64 -5.93 11.26
N THR A 251 4.05 -5.42 10.17
CA THR A 251 2.97 -6.13 9.50
C THR A 251 3.17 -6.13 8.00
N SER A 252 2.71 -7.21 7.38
CA SER A 252 2.53 -7.31 5.94
C SER A 252 1.13 -7.83 5.63
N ARG A 253 0.45 -7.18 4.69
CA ARG A 253 -0.85 -7.61 4.16
C ARG A 253 -0.72 -7.84 2.67
N GLY A 254 -1.19 -8.98 2.16
CA GLY A 254 -1.09 -9.32 0.74
C GLY A 254 -2.36 -9.98 0.21
N HIS A 255 -2.75 -9.61 -1.01
CA HIS A 255 -3.94 -10.12 -1.68
C HIS A 255 -3.70 -11.47 -2.37
N HIS A 256 -4.53 -12.46 -2.02
CA HIS A 256 -4.49 -13.82 -2.56
C HIS A 256 -5.67 -14.07 -3.49
N THR A 257 -5.40 -14.61 -4.69
CA THR A 257 -6.42 -14.76 -5.74
C THR A 257 -7.43 -15.88 -5.50
N ASP A 258 -7.16 -16.77 -4.53
CA ASP A 258 -8.04 -17.88 -4.16
C ASP A 258 -7.93 -18.18 -2.66
N MET A 259 -9.07 -18.19 -1.98
CA MET A 259 -9.20 -18.49 -0.56
C MET A 259 -9.83 -19.87 -0.30
N GLY A 260 -10.08 -20.67 -1.34
CA GLY A 260 -10.71 -21.99 -1.24
C GLY A 260 -12.23 -21.94 -1.07
N GLY A 261 -12.88 -20.88 -1.53
CA GLY A 261 -14.34 -20.71 -1.51
C GLY A 261 -15.09 -21.64 -2.48
N ARG A 262 -16.39 -21.39 -2.66
CA ARG A 262 -17.24 -22.15 -3.60
C ARG A 262 -16.81 -21.98 -5.06
N GLY A 263 -16.26 -20.81 -5.40
CA GLY A 263 -15.80 -20.47 -6.74
C GLY A 263 -14.41 -21.03 -7.07
N ILE A 264 -13.92 -20.68 -8.26
CA ILE A 264 -12.50 -20.81 -8.63
C ILE A 264 -11.69 -19.56 -8.27
N ILE A 265 -12.34 -18.56 -7.71
CA ILE A 265 -11.92 -17.16 -7.74
C ILE A 265 -12.32 -16.47 -6.44
N SER A 266 -11.59 -15.41 -6.08
CA SER A 266 -11.76 -14.72 -4.80
C SER A 266 -12.98 -13.79 -4.72
N MET A 267 -13.41 -13.20 -5.84
CA MET A 267 -14.50 -12.23 -5.93
C MET A 267 -15.76 -12.88 -6.52
N ALA A 268 -16.28 -13.92 -5.86
CA ALA A 268 -17.44 -14.68 -6.32
C ALA A 268 -18.76 -13.85 -6.26
N PRO A 269 -19.42 -13.54 -7.41
CA PRO A 269 -20.63 -12.73 -7.48
C PRO A 269 -21.86 -13.34 -6.80
N GLU A 270 -21.85 -14.67 -6.67
CA GLU A 270 -22.92 -15.52 -6.16
C GLU A 270 -22.88 -15.73 -4.64
N SER A 271 -21.77 -15.35 -3.98
CA SER A 271 -21.63 -15.50 -2.52
C SER A 271 -22.66 -14.67 -1.76
N LYS A 272 -23.33 -15.33 -0.81
CA LYS A 272 -24.35 -14.78 0.09
C LYS A 272 -23.88 -14.82 1.53
N GLU A 273 -23.15 -15.86 1.91
CA GLU A 273 -22.64 -16.05 3.27
C GLU A 273 -21.11 -16.06 3.29
N LEU A 274 -20.52 -15.66 4.42
CA LEU A 274 -19.07 -15.51 4.54
C LEU A 274 -18.31 -16.84 4.35
N TRP A 275 -18.87 -17.94 4.83
CA TRP A 275 -18.26 -19.27 4.70
C TRP A 275 -18.13 -19.73 3.23
N GLU A 276 -18.94 -19.17 2.32
CA GLU A 276 -18.88 -19.48 0.90
C GLU A 276 -17.64 -18.90 0.21
N GLU A 277 -16.97 -17.93 0.85
CA GLU A 277 -15.81 -17.22 0.32
C GLU A 277 -14.47 -17.90 0.66
N GLY A 278 -14.49 -18.92 1.52
CA GLY A 278 -13.33 -19.77 1.80
C GLY A 278 -12.73 -19.55 3.19
N LEU A 279 -11.41 -19.52 3.27
CA LEU A 279 -10.66 -19.40 4.52
C LEU A 279 -11.05 -18.12 5.26
N ASN A 280 -11.35 -18.28 6.55
CA ASN A 280 -11.75 -17.19 7.43
C ASN A 280 -11.11 -17.40 8.81
N VAL A 281 -10.10 -16.58 9.12
CA VAL A 281 -9.17 -16.67 10.25
C VAL A 281 -9.32 -15.43 11.13
N PRO A 282 -10.09 -15.50 12.23
CA PRO A 282 -10.14 -14.45 13.24
C PRO A 282 -8.76 -14.16 13.84
N THR A 283 -8.07 -15.21 14.24
CA THR A 283 -6.76 -15.15 14.87
C THR A 283 -6.09 -16.52 14.76
N MET A 284 -4.83 -16.55 14.35
CA MET A 284 -4.02 -17.77 14.30
C MET A 284 -2.57 -17.41 14.55
N LYS A 285 -1.85 -18.21 15.33
CA LYS A 285 -0.39 -18.16 15.40
C LYS A 285 0.16 -19.12 14.35
N ILE A 286 1.03 -18.63 13.47
CA ILE A 286 1.59 -19.38 12.33
C ILE A 286 3.09 -19.66 12.50
N VAL A 287 3.75 -18.90 13.35
CA VAL A 287 5.13 -19.14 13.78
C VAL A 287 5.17 -19.02 15.29
N SER A 288 5.81 -19.98 15.96
CA SER A 288 6.04 -19.93 17.40
C SER A 288 7.54 -19.93 17.66
N ALA A 289 8.06 -18.91 18.34
CA ALA A 289 9.49 -18.77 18.65
C ALA A 289 10.44 -18.95 17.44
N GLY A 290 10.02 -18.51 16.25
CA GLY A 290 10.79 -18.64 15.00
C GLY A 290 10.59 -19.95 14.22
N GLU A 291 9.81 -20.90 14.74
CA GLU A 291 9.46 -22.15 14.05
C GLU A 291 8.09 -22.06 13.38
N PHE A 292 8.03 -22.37 12.07
CA PHE A 292 6.79 -22.32 11.30
C PHE A 292 5.91 -23.54 11.60
N LEU A 293 4.66 -23.29 12.00
CA LEU A 293 3.70 -24.30 12.43
C LEU A 293 2.99 -24.96 11.24
N GLU A 294 3.73 -25.67 10.39
CA GLU A 294 3.23 -26.21 9.11
C GLU A 294 2.02 -27.14 9.27
N SER A 295 2.01 -27.99 10.31
CA SER A 295 0.91 -28.92 10.59
C SER A 295 -0.39 -28.23 11.03
N GLU A 296 -0.30 -27.07 11.65
CA GLU A 296 -1.46 -26.26 12.07
C GLU A 296 -1.96 -25.36 10.93
N PHE A 297 -1.04 -24.99 10.03
CA PHE A 297 -1.28 -24.05 8.95
C PHE A 297 -1.75 -24.68 7.63
N VAL A 298 -1.49 -25.98 7.39
CA VAL A 298 -1.92 -26.68 6.18
C VAL A 298 -3.12 -27.60 6.47
N PRO A 299 -4.36 -27.10 6.54
CA PRO A 299 -5.51 -27.96 6.45
C PRO A 299 -5.58 -28.72 5.11
N PRO A 300 -6.26 -29.88 5.03
CA PRO A 300 -6.39 -30.67 3.80
C PRO A 300 -6.97 -29.91 2.58
N TRP A 301 -7.70 -28.82 2.79
CA TRP A 301 -8.36 -28.00 1.77
C TRP A 301 -7.52 -26.85 1.20
N THR A 302 -6.37 -26.50 1.79
CA THR A 302 -5.49 -25.41 1.30
C THR A 302 -4.60 -25.80 0.11
N ARG A 303 -4.73 -27.03 -0.43
CA ARG A 303 -3.93 -27.53 -1.57
C ARG A 303 -4.05 -26.73 -2.88
N ARG A 304 -4.91 -25.71 -2.94
CA ARG A 304 -5.10 -24.82 -4.10
C ARG A 304 -4.32 -23.51 -4.00
N THR A 305 -3.95 -23.06 -2.80
CA THR A 305 -3.33 -21.75 -2.59
C THR A 305 -1.93 -21.92 -2.04
N ALA A 306 -0.91 -21.50 -2.79
CA ALA A 306 0.43 -21.40 -2.21
C ALA A 306 0.50 -20.13 -1.36
N PHE A 307 0.46 -20.32 -0.05
CA PHE A 307 0.59 -19.26 0.95
C PHE A 307 2.03 -18.77 1.01
N GLN A 308 2.19 -17.45 1.05
CA GLN A 308 3.50 -16.83 1.18
C GLN A 308 3.46 -15.77 2.27
N LEU A 309 4.11 -16.12 3.36
CA LEU A 309 4.34 -15.27 4.51
C LEU A 309 5.82 -14.94 4.50
N GLN A 310 6.17 -13.66 4.59
CA GLN A 310 7.55 -13.29 4.85
C GLN A 310 7.74 -13.17 6.36
N PRO A 311 8.59 -14.01 6.97
CA PRO A 311 9.06 -13.75 8.33
C PRO A 311 9.92 -12.48 8.33
N ASP A 312 10.00 -11.84 9.50
CA ASP A 312 10.76 -10.61 9.74
C ASP A 312 12.17 -10.66 9.10
N PRO A 313 12.48 -9.80 8.11
CA PRO A 313 13.81 -9.81 7.51
C PRO A 313 14.89 -9.47 8.56
N PRO A 314 16.08 -10.07 8.48
CA PRO A 314 17.21 -9.79 9.38
C PRO A 314 17.56 -8.30 9.50
N TYR A 315 17.14 -7.50 8.50
CA TYR A 315 17.27 -6.05 8.47
C TYR A 315 16.68 -5.37 9.72
N HIS A 316 15.46 -5.73 10.15
CA HIS A 316 14.81 -5.08 11.32
C HIS A 316 15.54 -5.40 12.62
N ARG A 317 16.01 -6.64 12.79
CA ARG A 317 16.81 -7.07 13.95
C ARG A 317 18.17 -6.38 14.08
N GLN A 318 18.77 -5.93 12.98
CA GLN A 318 20.09 -5.29 12.97
C GLN A 318 20.06 -3.75 12.81
N HIS A 319 19.09 -3.20 12.07
CA HIS A 319 19.08 -1.79 11.64
C HIS A 319 18.01 -0.93 12.34
N LEU A 320 16.98 -1.54 12.95
CA LEU A 320 16.02 -0.86 13.82
C LEU A 320 16.33 -1.02 15.31
N ARG A 321 17.45 -1.68 15.66
CA ARG A 321 18.03 -1.43 16.99
C ARG A 321 18.24 0.07 17.10
N PRO A 322 17.72 0.74 18.14
CA PRO A 322 18.19 2.07 18.46
C PRO A 322 19.71 1.94 18.57
N GLN A 323 20.47 2.56 17.67
CA GLN A 323 21.89 2.82 17.91
C GLN A 323 21.97 3.97 18.91
N SER A 324 21.38 3.78 20.09
CA SER A 324 21.76 4.52 21.29
C SER A 324 22.62 3.55 22.09
N SER A 325 23.91 3.85 22.18
CA SER A 325 24.84 3.27 23.16
C SER A 325 24.53 3.76 24.59
N ASP A 326 23.26 4.03 24.85
CA ASP A 326 22.68 4.70 25.98
C ASP A 326 21.35 3.96 26.17
N GLY A 327 21.23 3.26 27.29
CA GLY A 327 20.07 2.46 27.67
C GLY A 327 18.83 3.28 28.04
N SER A 328 18.57 4.40 27.37
CA SER A 328 17.29 5.09 27.47
C SER A 328 16.23 4.23 26.80
N GLU A 329 15.32 3.72 27.64
CA GLU A 329 14.08 3.08 27.22
C GLU A 329 13.39 3.94 26.15
N PRO A 330 12.86 3.36 25.06
CA PRO A 330 11.86 4.05 24.28
C PRO A 330 10.67 4.23 25.20
N THR A 331 10.52 5.42 25.80
CA THR A 331 9.45 5.74 26.73
C THR A 331 8.13 5.40 26.08
N GLY A 332 7.58 4.24 26.47
CA GLY A 332 6.21 3.86 26.22
C GLY A 332 5.29 4.85 26.92
N HIS A 333 4.04 4.89 26.47
CA HIS A 333 2.89 5.59 27.06
C HIS A 333 2.47 6.93 26.44
N HIS A 334 3.19 7.53 25.49
CA HIS A 334 2.70 8.73 24.80
C HIS A 334 2.67 8.56 23.28
N SER A 335 1.52 8.88 22.68
CA SER A 335 1.32 8.98 21.23
C SER A 335 2.54 9.63 20.59
N SER A 336 3.09 9.01 19.54
CA SER A 336 4.31 9.51 18.92
C SER A 336 4.13 11.01 18.59
N PRO A 337 5.15 11.86 18.79
CA PRO A 337 5.03 13.30 18.51
C PRO A 337 4.55 13.60 17.07
N GLN A 338 4.77 12.67 16.15
CA GLN A 338 4.24 12.70 14.78
C GLN A 338 2.71 12.60 14.74
N ALA A 339 2.13 11.66 15.50
CA ALA A 339 0.68 11.51 15.57
C ALA A 339 0.04 12.74 16.21
N SER A 340 0.67 13.34 17.23
CA SER A 340 0.20 14.57 17.84
C SER A 340 0.22 15.76 16.85
N ASN A 341 1.29 15.90 16.06
CA ASN A 341 1.38 16.96 15.04
C ASN A 341 0.33 16.77 13.93
N THR A 342 0.13 15.53 13.49
CA THR A 342 -0.92 15.19 12.51
C THR A 342 -2.31 15.51 13.07
N GLU A 343 -2.59 15.16 14.33
CA GLU A 343 -3.86 15.50 14.99
C GLU A 343 -4.12 17.01 14.99
N VAL A 344 -3.12 17.82 15.38
CA VAL A 344 -3.25 19.29 15.41
C VAL A 344 -3.54 19.86 14.03
N ALA A 345 -2.82 19.39 13.00
CA ALA A 345 -3.07 19.79 11.62
C ALA A 345 -4.50 19.44 11.20
N VAL A 346 -4.98 18.25 11.60
CA VAL A 346 -6.32 17.79 11.26
C VAL A 346 -7.42 18.59 11.94
N ARG A 347 -7.23 18.92 13.22
CA ARG A 347 -8.16 19.79 13.95
C ARG A 347 -8.24 21.18 13.34
N SER A 348 -7.10 21.75 12.94
CA SER A 348 -7.06 23.08 12.29
C SER A 348 -7.88 23.11 10.99
N PHE A 349 -7.75 22.08 10.16
CA PHE A 349 -8.55 21.93 8.95
C PHE A 349 -10.06 21.86 9.25
N PHE A 350 -10.48 21.05 10.22
CA PHE A 350 -11.89 20.96 10.58
C PHE A 350 -12.45 22.30 11.08
N LYS A 351 -11.68 23.08 11.83
CA LYS A 351 -12.08 24.45 12.23
C LYS A 351 -12.30 25.37 11.03
N GLN A 352 -11.37 25.35 10.06
CA GLN A 352 -11.52 26.14 8.83
C GLN A 352 -12.75 25.70 8.04
N LEU A 353 -12.99 24.39 7.96
CA LEU A 353 -14.14 23.86 7.26
C LEU A 353 -15.45 24.26 7.95
N ALA A 354 -15.53 24.15 9.27
CA ALA A 354 -16.71 24.54 10.05
C ALA A 354 -17.04 26.03 9.89
N ALA A 355 -16.03 26.89 9.76
CA ALA A 355 -16.22 28.32 9.51
C ALA A 355 -16.90 28.60 8.15
N SER A 356 -16.61 27.79 7.14
CA SER A 356 -17.22 27.91 5.80
C SER A 356 -18.56 27.16 5.66
N HIS A 357 -18.78 26.15 6.48
CA HIS A 357 -19.95 25.26 6.43
C HIS A 357 -20.37 24.85 7.86
N PRO A 358 -21.21 25.67 8.53
CA PRO A 358 -21.62 25.43 9.91
C PRO A 358 -22.63 24.28 10.05
N GLU A 359 -23.39 23.99 8.99
CA GLU A 359 -24.40 22.94 8.99
C GLU A 359 -23.80 21.55 8.71
N PRO A 360 -24.34 20.47 9.32
CA PRO A 360 -23.92 19.10 9.02
C PRO A 360 -24.15 18.72 7.55
N PHE A 361 -23.22 17.96 6.98
CA PHE A 361 -23.38 17.39 5.65
C PHE A 361 -24.09 16.05 5.71
N GLU A 362 -25.09 15.81 4.86
CA GLU A 362 -25.85 14.54 4.81
C GLU A 362 -25.96 13.93 3.40
N PRO A 363 -24.85 13.67 2.70
CA PRO A 363 -24.92 13.04 1.38
C PRO A 363 -25.39 11.58 1.46
N VAL A 364 -26.09 11.16 0.39
CA VAL A 364 -26.50 9.79 0.16
C VAL A 364 -26.12 9.36 -1.26
N ASP A 365 -25.73 8.11 -1.43
CA ASP A 365 -25.61 7.42 -2.72
C ASP A 365 -26.15 5.99 -2.55
N TYR A 366 -26.33 5.28 -3.65
CA TYR A 366 -27.00 3.98 -3.66
C TYR A 366 -26.14 2.93 -4.36
N LEU A 367 -26.13 1.71 -3.84
CA LEU A 367 -25.71 0.55 -4.61
C LEU A 367 -26.73 0.26 -5.72
N ASP A 368 -26.35 -0.54 -6.73
CA ASP A 368 -27.20 -0.81 -7.90
C ASP A 368 -28.52 -1.52 -7.56
N ASP A 369 -28.65 -2.11 -6.38
CA ASP A 369 -29.89 -2.72 -5.88
C ASP A 369 -30.75 -1.78 -5.02
N GLY A 370 -30.36 -0.51 -4.90
CA GLY A 370 -31.07 0.48 -4.10
C GLY A 370 -30.65 0.55 -2.62
N THR A 371 -29.66 -0.25 -2.18
CA THR A 371 -29.15 -0.13 -0.80
C THR A 371 -28.53 1.25 -0.59
N ALA A 372 -29.02 2.00 0.39
CA ALA A 372 -28.53 3.35 0.71
C ALA A 372 -27.16 3.32 1.43
N MET A 373 -26.27 4.20 1.00
CA MET A 373 -25.01 4.54 1.64
C MET A 373 -25.10 6.01 2.06
N LYS A 374 -25.28 6.27 3.35
CA LYS A 374 -25.48 7.62 3.90
C LYS A 374 -24.47 7.89 5.00
N VAL A 375 -23.90 9.09 4.98
CA VAL A 375 -23.09 9.61 6.09
C VAL A 375 -23.61 10.98 6.50
N ARG A 376 -23.68 11.23 7.80
CA ARG A 376 -23.86 12.56 8.39
C ARG A 376 -22.52 13.00 8.97
N ILE A 377 -21.95 14.10 8.46
CA ILE A 377 -20.69 14.65 8.94
C ILE A 377 -20.99 15.93 9.71
N SER A 378 -20.76 15.90 11.02
CA SER A 378 -20.91 17.06 11.91
C SER A 378 -19.55 17.49 12.41
N ILE A 379 -19.25 18.78 12.41
CA ILE A 379 -17.94 19.31 12.80
C ILE A 379 -18.13 20.25 13.98
N ASP A 380 -17.32 20.06 15.01
CA ASP A 380 -17.24 20.93 16.16
C ASP A 380 -16.29 22.10 15.86
N PRO A 381 -16.79 23.35 15.78
CA PRO A 381 -15.96 24.52 15.45
C PRO A 381 -14.97 24.90 16.57
N GLU A 382 -15.24 24.53 17.83
CA GLU A 382 -14.41 24.91 18.98
C GLU A 382 -13.22 23.95 19.14
N TYR A 383 -13.49 22.64 19.09
CA TYR A 383 -12.48 21.61 19.30
C TYR A 383 -11.82 21.12 18.00
N GLY A 384 -12.40 21.42 16.85
CA GLY A 384 -11.92 20.92 15.55
C GLY A 384 -12.07 19.41 15.42
N SER A 385 -13.05 18.81 16.09
CA SER A 385 -13.37 17.39 15.96
C SER A 385 -14.53 17.19 14.98
N ALA A 386 -14.55 16.05 14.29
CA ALA A 386 -15.65 15.68 13.39
C ALA A 386 -16.31 14.37 13.83
N VAL A 387 -17.62 14.24 13.59
CA VAL A 387 -18.35 12.98 13.76
C VAL A 387 -18.89 12.55 12.41
N CYS A 388 -18.43 11.41 11.93
CA CYS A 388 -18.93 10.72 10.74
C CYS A 388 -19.91 9.63 11.17
N ASP A 389 -21.20 9.89 11.01
CA ASP A 389 -22.29 9.01 11.41
C ASP A 389 -22.92 8.31 10.20
N PHE A 390 -22.74 7.00 10.11
CA PHE A 390 -23.25 6.16 9.03
C PHE A 390 -24.57 5.46 9.39
N SER A 391 -25.24 5.86 10.47
CA SER A 391 -26.48 5.22 10.94
C SER A 391 -27.63 5.24 9.94
N GLY A 392 -27.63 6.16 8.97
CA GLY A 392 -28.59 6.19 7.87
C GLY A 392 -28.31 5.22 6.73
N SER A 393 -27.22 4.44 6.77
CA SER A 393 -26.93 3.43 5.75
C SER A 393 -27.83 2.20 5.89
N GLY A 394 -28.07 1.50 4.79
CA GLY A 394 -28.96 0.33 4.76
C GLY A 394 -28.50 -0.85 5.63
N PRO A 395 -29.40 -1.81 5.91
CA PRO A 395 -29.05 -3.03 6.64
C PRO A 395 -28.05 -3.88 5.85
N GLN A 396 -27.36 -4.78 6.55
CA GLN A 396 -26.54 -5.81 5.89
C GLN A 396 -27.39 -6.61 4.90
N ARG A 397 -26.80 -6.93 3.76
CA ARG A 397 -27.49 -7.55 2.62
C ARG A 397 -27.19 -9.03 2.52
N TRP A 398 -28.16 -9.77 2.01
CA TRP A 398 -27.96 -11.15 1.57
C TRP A 398 -27.25 -11.16 0.20
N GLY A 399 -25.92 -11.12 0.23
CA GLY A 399 -25.06 -10.99 -0.94
C GLY A 399 -23.69 -10.44 -0.56
N ASN A 400 -22.86 -10.12 -1.54
CA ASN A 400 -21.44 -9.84 -1.34
C ASN A 400 -21.02 -8.36 -1.26
N TYR A 401 -21.91 -7.38 -1.45
CA TYR A 401 -21.54 -5.95 -1.33
C TYR A 401 -21.55 -5.43 0.11
N ASN A 402 -21.52 -6.30 1.11
CA ASN A 402 -21.28 -5.85 2.48
C ASN A 402 -19.83 -5.40 2.66
N CYS A 403 -19.62 -4.47 3.57
CA CYS A 403 -18.37 -3.75 3.74
C CYS A 403 -18.01 -3.74 5.23
N PRO A 404 -16.90 -4.36 5.65
CA PRO A 404 -16.49 -4.32 7.05
C PRO A 404 -16.22 -2.89 7.56
N ILE A 405 -16.44 -2.66 8.86
CA ILE A 405 -16.22 -1.34 9.50
C ILE A 405 -14.80 -0.79 9.27
N SER A 406 -13.81 -1.68 9.15
CA SER A 406 -12.41 -1.36 8.85
C SER A 406 -12.26 -0.48 7.59
N ILE A 407 -13.15 -0.66 6.60
CA ILE A 407 -13.17 0.15 5.37
C ILE A 407 -13.64 1.58 5.65
N CYS A 408 -14.58 1.79 6.58
CA CYS A 408 -15.03 3.14 6.93
C CYS A 408 -13.89 3.97 7.53
N HIS A 409 -13.10 3.37 8.43
CA HIS A 409 -11.89 4.00 8.98
C HIS A 409 -10.89 4.34 7.88
N SER A 410 -10.61 3.39 6.98
CA SER A 410 -9.70 3.60 5.86
C SER A 410 -10.18 4.67 4.87
N ALA A 411 -11.47 4.71 4.57
CA ALA A 411 -12.07 5.69 3.66
C ALA A 411 -11.93 7.12 4.23
N ILE A 412 -12.14 7.30 5.53
CA ILE A 412 -11.98 8.59 6.20
C ILE A 412 -10.53 9.05 6.16
N ILE A 413 -9.56 8.19 6.51
CA ILE A 413 -8.12 8.51 6.39
C ILE A 413 -7.78 8.91 4.96
N TYR A 414 -8.25 8.14 3.98
CA TYR A 414 -8.01 8.40 2.57
C TYR A 414 -8.52 9.79 2.15
N ILE A 415 -9.69 10.20 2.64
CA ILE A 415 -10.29 11.47 2.26
C ILE A 415 -9.61 12.64 2.95
N ILE A 416 -9.26 12.50 4.24
CA ILE A 416 -8.42 13.48 4.94
C ILE A 416 -7.15 13.69 4.13
N ARG A 417 -6.46 12.62 3.70
CA ARG A 417 -5.29 12.75 2.83
C ARG A 417 -5.58 13.46 1.49
N CYS A 418 -6.75 13.24 0.90
CA CYS A 418 -7.10 13.83 -0.40
C CYS A 418 -7.51 15.30 -0.31
N LEU A 419 -8.02 15.74 0.84
CA LEU A 419 -8.49 17.11 1.06
C LEU A 419 -7.41 18.01 1.66
N PHE A 420 -6.38 17.42 2.28
CA PHE A 420 -5.28 18.17 2.89
C PHE A 420 -4.24 18.55 1.82
N ASP A 421 -3.98 19.85 1.71
CA ASP A 421 -2.94 20.43 0.86
C ASP A 421 -1.60 20.60 1.62
N VAL A 422 -1.31 19.67 2.54
CA VAL A 422 -0.07 19.64 3.32
C VAL A 422 0.43 18.20 3.36
N GLU A 423 1.74 18.00 3.20
CA GLU A 423 2.35 16.69 3.37
C GLU A 423 2.30 16.26 4.84
N ILE A 424 1.22 15.57 5.22
CA ILE A 424 1.09 14.94 6.54
C ILE A 424 1.50 13.46 6.48
N PRO A 425 2.31 12.98 7.43
CA PRO A 425 2.56 11.55 7.57
C PRO A 425 1.26 10.83 7.93
N LEU A 426 1.00 9.72 7.25
CA LEU A 426 -0.19 8.90 7.49
C LEU A 426 0.01 8.04 8.74
N ASN A 427 -0.56 8.50 9.84
CA ASN A 427 -0.53 7.84 11.14
C ASN A 427 -1.89 7.95 11.83
N GLU A 428 -2.03 7.34 13.01
CA GLU A 428 -3.28 7.38 13.79
C GLU A 428 -3.79 8.78 14.11
N GLY A 429 -2.91 9.80 14.14
CA GLY A 429 -3.28 11.20 14.38
C GLY A 429 -4.36 11.72 13.44
N CYS A 430 -4.49 11.16 12.24
CA CYS A 430 -5.56 11.49 11.30
C CYS A 430 -6.97 11.13 11.80
N LEU A 431 -7.10 10.04 12.57
CA LEU A 431 -8.39 9.53 13.03
C LEU A 431 -8.75 9.98 14.44
N LYS A 432 -7.76 10.34 15.25
CA LYS A 432 -7.99 10.76 16.65
C LYS A 432 -9.03 11.88 16.83
N PRO A 433 -9.11 12.93 15.96
CA PRO A 433 -10.14 13.95 16.07
C PRO A 433 -11.48 13.56 15.38
N VAL A 434 -11.61 12.34 14.85
CA VAL A 434 -12.79 11.90 14.10
C VAL A 434 -13.52 10.76 14.81
N GLY A 435 -14.72 11.04 15.32
CA GLY A 435 -15.64 10.02 15.82
C GLY A 435 -16.33 9.30 14.66
N ILE A 436 -16.27 7.96 14.64
CA ILE A 436 -16.88 7.14 13.58
C ILE A 436 -18.01 6.31 14.21
N LYS A 437 -19.25 6.50 13.73
CA LYS A 437 -20.41 5.74 14.19
C LYS A 437 -20.94 4.89 13.04
N VAL A 438 -20.89 3.57 13.20
CA VAL A 438 -21.43 2.62 12.21
C VAL A 438 -22.21 1.53 12.96
N PRO A 439 -23.54 1.48 12.84
CA PRO A 439 -24.34 0.46 13.54
C PRO A 439 -23.96 -0.95 13.10
N GLU A 440 -23.79 -1.86 14.06
CA GLU A 440 -23.64 -3.28 13.77
C GLU A 440 -24.90 -3.82 13.08
N GLY A 441 -24.71 -4.66 12.07
CA GLY A 441 -25.80 -5.17 11.24
C GLY A 441 -26.19 -4.26 10.07
N SER A 442 -25.47 -3.16 9.86
CA SER A 442 -25.58 -2.35 8.63
C SER A 442 -24.72 -2.93 7.50
N VAL A 443 -24.94 -2.47 6.27
CA VAL A 443 -24.11 -2.83 5.11
C VAL A 443 -22.64 -2.42 5.27
N LEU A 444 -22.35 -1.48 6.18
CA LEU A 444 -21.01 -0.96 6.49
C LEU A 444 -20.40 -1.53 7.78
N ASN A 445 -21.14 -2.38 8.49
CA ASN A 445 -20.65 -3.13 9.65
C ASN A 445 -21.44 -4.45 9.78
N PRO A 446 -21.30 -5.37 8.80
CA PRO A 446 -22.06 -6.60 8.73
C PRO A 446 -21.64 -7.60 9.83
N LYS A 447 -22.59 -8.41 10.29
CA LYS A 447 -22.28 -9.60 11.09
C LYS A 447 -21.68 -10.72 10.20
N PRO A 448 -20.91 -11.68 10.76
CA PRO A 448 -20.21 -12.74 10.01
C PRO A 448 -21.08 -13.71 9.21
N LYS A 449 -22.41 -13.52 9.21
CA LYS A 449 -23.36 -14.35 8.48
C LYS A 449 -23.34 -14.05 6.97
N VAL A 450 -22.94 -12.86 6.54
CA VAL A 450 -23.08 -12.42 5.15
C VAL A 450 -21.73 -12.29 4.44
N ALA A 451 -21.74 -12.50 3.13
CA ALA A 451 -20.61 -12.36 2.22
C ALA A 451 -20.10 -10.91 2.14
N ILE A 452 -18.79 -10.75 1.92
CA ILE A 452 -18.06 -9.47 1.88
C ILE A 452 -17.10 -9.34 0.69
N CYS A 453 -16.95 -10.33 -0.20
CA CYS A 453 -15.96 -10.29 -1.28
C CYS A 453 -16.16 -9.12 -2.23
N GLY A 454 -17.36 -8.55 -2.30
CA GLY A 454 -17.65 -7.33 -3.05
C GLY A 454 -17.43 -6.02 -2.30
N SER A 455 -16.79 -6.05 -1.12
CA SER A 455 -16.45 -4.87 -0.33
C SER A 455 -15.57 -3.89 -1.10
N THR A 456 -14.73 -4.38 -2.04
CA THR A 456 -13.93 -3.54 -2.94
C THR A 456 -14.82 -2.55 -3.72
N LEU A 457 -16.03 -2.93 -4.11
CA LEU A 457 -16.97 -2.05 -4.83
C LEU A 457 -17.76 -1.16 -3.88
N ALA A 458 -18.20 -1.72 -2.75
CA ALA A 458 -18.91 -0.97 -1.73
C ALA A 458 -18.05 0.15 -1.12
N SER A 459 -16.75 -0.10 -0.93
CA SER A 459 -15.78 0.89 -0.44
C SER A 459 -15.68 2.12 -1.35
N GLN A 460 -15.74 1.95 -2.67
CA GLN A 460 -15.75 3.07 -3.60
C GLN A 460 -16.97 3.97 -3.37
N ARG A 461 -18.12 3.36 -3.02
CA ARG A 461 -19.36 4.10 -2.72
C ARG A 461 -19.27 4.87 -1.42
N VAL A 462 -18.65 4.29 -0.39
CA VAL A 462 -18.37 4.98 0.89
C VAL A 462 -17.52 6.21 0.62
N ILE A 463 -16.45 6.08 -0.18
CA ILE A 463 -15.57 7.19 -0.50
C ILE A 463 -16.29 8.26 -1.33
N ASP A 464 -17.04 7.87 -2.35
CA ASP A 464 -17.86 8.78 -3.17
C ASP A 464 -18.84 9.58 -2.28
N VAL A 465 -19.56 8.92 -1.36
CA VAL A 465 -20.52 9.57 -0.45
C VAL A 465 -19.84 10.61 0.45
N ILE A 466 -18.69 10.28 1.03
CA ILE A 466 -17.98 11.21 1.90
C ILE A 466 -17.40 12.37 1.07
N LEU A 467 -16.85 12.13 -0.13
CA LEU A 467 -16.38 13.21 -1.01
C LEU A 467 -17.51 14.11 -1.50
N ARG A 468 -18.69 13.55 -1.73
CA ARG A 468 -19.91 14.30 -2.06
C ARG A 468 -20.26 15.31 -0.98
N ALA A 469 -20.02 14.98 0.29
CA ALA A 469 -20.27 15.87 1.43
C ALA A 469 -19.62 17.25 1.23
N PHE A 470 -18.35 17.26 0.82
CA PHE A 470 -17.56 18.48 0.73
C PHE A 470 -17.84 19.33 -0.52
N GLY A 471 -18.61 18.82 -1.48
CA GLY A 471 -18.99 19.61 -2.66
C GLY A 471 -17.86 19.99 -3.62
N ARG A 472 -16.64 19.44 -3.46
CA ARG A 472 -15.43 19.83 -4.23
C ARG A 472 -14.99 18.84 -5.33
N HIS A 473 -15.56 17.63 -5.37
CA HIS A 473 -15.17 16.58 -6.31
C HIS A 473 -16.36 15.81 -6.90
N ALA A 474 -16.59 15.91 -8.22
CA ALA A 474 -17.59 15.09 -8.90
C ALA A 474 -17.21 13.60 -8.81
N ALA A 475 -18.18 12.69 -8.86
CA ALA A 475 -17.89 11.27 -8.67
C ALA A 475 -16.91 10.77 -9.73
N SER A 476 -15.95 9.93 -9.30
CA SER A 476 -15.12 9.17 -10.23
C SER A 476 -15.96 8.08 -10.92
N GLN A 477 -15.36 7.13 -11.64
CA GLN A 477 -16.15 6.02 -12.18
C GLN A 477 -16.81 5.16 -11.07
N GLY A 478 -16.30 5.23 -9.83
CA GLY A 478 -16.94 4.65 -8.64
C GLY A 478 -17.10 3.13 -8.67
N CYS A 479 -16.24 2.42 -9.40
CA CYS A 479 -16.30 0.97 -9.61
C CYS A 479 -14.90 0.41 -9.90
N ALA A 480 -14.55 -0.72 -9.27
CA ALA A 480 -13.35 -1.47 -9.61
C ALA A 480 -13.53 -2.32 -10.89
N ASN A 481 -14.75 -2.72 -11.24
CA ASN A 481 -15.01 -3.67 -12.33
C ASN A 481 -14.12 -4.92 -12.20
N SER A 482 -14.12 -5.56 -11.03
CA SER A 482 -13.29 -6.73 -10.75
C SER A 482 -13.68 -7.86 -11.68
N PHE A 483 -12.71 -8.34 -12.47
CA PHE A 483 -12.90 -9.38 -13.47
C PHE A 483 -11.90 -10.50 -13.22
N GLU A 484 -12.40 -11.72 -13.12
CA GLU A 484 -11.58 -12.89 -12.80
C GLU A 484 -11.97 -14.04 -13.73
N TRP A 485 -11.02 -14.89 -14.08
CA TRP A 485 -11.28 -16.08 -14.91
C TRP A 485 -10.34 -17.23 -14.54
N GLY A 486 -10.69 -18.42 -14.99
CA GLY A 486 -9.86 -19.59 -14.78
C GLY A 486 -10.51 -20.87 -15.27
N THR A 487 -9.96 -21.99 -14.82
CA THR A 487 -10.45 -23.34 -15.10
C THR A 487 -10.52 -24.16 -13.81
N GLY A 488 -11.29 -25.25 -13.82
CA GLY A 488 -11.47 -26.14 -12.66
C GLY A 488 -12.48 -25.61 -11.64
N GLY A 489 -12.24 -25.87 -10.36
CA GLY A 489 -13.07 -25.38 -9.25
C GLY A 489 -13.76 -26.45 -8.46
N LYS A 490 -14.59 -26.02 -7.50
CA LYS A 490 -15.50 -26.94 -6.81
C LYS A 490 -16.80 -26.98 -7.61
N ASP A 491 -17.20 -28.18 -8.02
CA ASP A 491 -18.53 -28.35 -8.60
C ASP A 491 -19.57 -28.02 -7.52
N SER A 492 -20.44 -27.07 -7.81
CA SER A 492 -21.48 -26.61 -6.87
C SER A 492 -22.55 -27.67 -6.58
N LEU A 493 -22.70 -28.67 -7.45
CA LEU A 493 -23.69 -29.74 -7.37
C LEU A 493 -23.07 -31.05 -6.87
N ALA A 494 -21.93 -31.46 -7.44
CA ALA A 494 -21.26 -32.71 -7.07
C ALA A 494 -20.30 -32.57 -5.88
N GLY A 495 -19.88 -31.34 -5.54
CA GLY A 495 -18.89 -31.08 -4.49
C GLY A 495 -17.45 -31.49 -4.84
N GLU A 496 -17.25 -32.08 -6.02
CA GLU A 496 -15.95 -32.54 -6.51
C GLU A 496 -15.01 -31.38 -6.83
N ILE A 497 -13.74 -31.58 -6.52
CA ILE A 497 -12.66 -30.60 -6.73
C ILE A 497 -11.99 -30.94 -8.05
N VAL A 498 -12.30 -30.16 -9.09
CA VAL A 498 -11.57 -30.20 -10.36
C VAL A 498 -10.31 -29.35 -10.22
N LYS A 499 -9.15 -29.93 -10.60
CA LYS A 499 -7.89 -29.20 -10.66
C LYS A 499 -7.95 -28.15 -11.76
N GLY A 500 -7.41 -26.97 -11.48
CA GLY A 500 -7.33 -25.89 -12.43
C GLY A 500 -6.52 -24.74 -11.87
N TRP A 501 -6.68 -23.58 -12.48
CA TRP A 501 -5.97 -22.36 -12.12
C TRP A 501 -6.93 -21.18 -12.24
N ASN A 502 -6.63 -20.09 -11.55
CA ASN A 502 -7.37 -18.85 -11.67
C ASN A 502 -6.43 -17.68 -11.88
N TYR A 503 -7.00 -16.62 -12.42
CA TYR A 503 -6.38 -15.33 -12.60
C TYR A 503 -7.43 -14.27 -12.26
N GLY A 504 -7.08 -13.38 -11.34
CA GLY A 504 -7.96 -12.32 -10.89
C GLY A 504 -7.38 -10.94 -11.16
N GLU A 505 -8.19 -10.07 -11.77
CA GLU A 505 -7.85 -8.67 -11.99
C GLU A 505 -8.77 -7.77 -11.16
N GLY A 506 -8.18 -7.08 -10.18
CA GLY A 506 -8.87 -6.02 -9.46
C GLY A 506 -8.65 -4.65 -10.10
N SER A 507 -9.72 -3.85 -10.17
CA SER A 507 -9.73 -2.42 -10.50
C SER A 507 -9.23 -1.99 -11.89
N TRP A 508 -10.11 -2.04 -12.88
CA TRP A 508 -9.91 -1.47 -14.21
C TRP A 508 -10.32 0.00 -14.28
N CYS A 509 -9.33 0.91 -14.22
CA CYS A 509 -9.52 2.37 -14.29
C CYS A 509 -8.53 3.00 -15.28
N GLN A 510 -8.93 4.01 -16.06
CA GLN A 510 -8.05 4.65 -17.05
C GLN A 510 -6.80 5.28 -16.40
N ARG A 511 -5.59 4.94 -16.87
CA ARG A 511 -4.32 5.47 -16.32
C ARG A 511 -3.84 6.78 -16.97
N ARG A 512 -4.45 7.27 -18.06
CA ARG A 512 -3.67 8.12 -18.98
C ARG A 512 -4.30 9.30 -19.73
N LEU A 513 -5.60 9.61 -19.64
CA LEU A 513 -6.13 10.77 -20.40
C LEU A 513 -7.08 11.71 -19.67
N SER A 514 -7.47 11.40 -18.44
CA SER A 514 -8.19 12.29 -17.56
C SER A 514 -7.65 12.08 -16.16
N TRP A 515 -7.04 13.10 -15.57
CA TRP A 515 -6.68 13.07 -14.15
C TRP A 515 -7.94 12.72 -13.35
N ARG A 516 -7.91 11.62 -12.56
CA ARG A 516 -8.96 11.14 -11.61
C ARG A 516 -10.02 10.19 -12.22
N THR A 517 -9.82 8.88 -12.07
CA THR A 517 -10.81 7.87 -12.52
C THR A 517 -11.25 6.87 -11.44
N CYS A 518 -10.47 6.65 -10.36
CA CYS A 518 -10.84 5.80 -9.21
C CYS A 518 -10.15 6.25 -7.92
N HIS A 519 -10.74 5.98 -6.75
CA HIS A 519 -10.13 6.32 -5.46
C HIS A 519 -8.86 5.50 -5.15
N SER A 520 -8.77 4.31 -5.74
CA SER A 520 -7.58 3.48 -5.70
C SER A 520 -6.53 3.99 -6.71
N ARG A 521 -5.83 5.07 -6.37
CA ARG A 521 -4.85 5.77 -7.24
C ARG A 521 -3.62 4.93 -7.68
N LYS A 522 -3.49 3.69 -7.21
CA LYS A 522 -2.36 2.79 -7.52
C LYS A 522 -2.80 1.33 -7.71
N ILE A 523 -3.75 1.09 -8.60
CA ILE A 523 -3.88 -0.25 -9.17
C ILE A 523 -3.35 -0.15 -10.60
N SER A 524 -2.19 -0.77 -10.82
CA SER A 524 -1.56 -0.78 -12.13
C SER A 524 -2.50 -1.45 -13.12
N VAL A 525 -2.93 -0.72 -14.15
CA VAL A 525 -3.49 -1.35 -15.36
C VAL A 525 -2.35 -2.08 -16.05
N PHE A 526 -2.46 -3.39 -16.11
CA PHE A 526 -1.45 -4.30 -16.65
C PHE A 526 -0.98 -3.97 -18.07
N GLY A 527 0.24 -4.40 -18.37
CA GLY A 527 0.75 -4.49 -19.73
C GLY A 527 0.06 -5.62 -20.49
N PHE A 528 -0.12 -5.44 -21.79
CA PHE A 528 -0.81 -6.34 -22.70
C PHE A 528 -0.33 -7.81 -22.66
N SER A 529 0.90 -8.09 -22.23
CA SER A 529 1.50 -9.42 -22.23
C SER A 529 0.96 -10.39 -21.17
N THR A 530 0.49 -9.89 -20.01
CA THR A 530 0.02 -10.76 -18.92
C THR A 530 -1.43 -11.22 -19.12
N VAL A 531 -2.25 -10.44 -19.82
CA VAL A 531 -3.63 -10.83 -20.19
C VAL A 531 -3.62 -11.98 -21.19
N SER A 532 -2.56 -12.13 -22.01
CA SER A 532 -2.44 -13.16 -23.04
C SER A 532 -1.65 -14.39 -22.57
N LEU A 533 -1.98 -14.96 -21.40
CA LEU A 533 -1.35 -16.17 -20.83
C LEU A 533 -1.70 -17.47 -21.60
N GLY A 534 -1.93 -17.38 -22.90
CA GLY A 534 -2.27 -18.51 -23.76
C GLY A 534 -3.70 -19.02 -23.65
N SER A 535 -4.48 -18.61 -22.65
CA SER A 535 -5.86 -19.06 -22.41
C SER A 535 -6.96 -18.13 -22.94
N ASN A 536 -6.63 -16.87 -23.22
CA ASN A 536 -7.52 -15.85 -23.76
C ASN A 536 -6.75 -14.83 -24.63
N TYR A 537 -7.49 -14.10 -25.46
CA TYR A 537 -7.00 -12.98 -26.26
C TYR A 537 -7.74 -11.70 -25.90
N LEU A 538 -7.00 -10.59 -25.80
CA LEU A 538 -7.59 -9.26 -25.78
C LEU A 538 -7.87 -8.83 -27.22
N LEU A 539 -9.12 -8.95 -27.67
CA LEU A 539 -9.55 -8.59 -29.02
C LEU A 539 -9.51 -7.07 -29.23
N SER A 540 -9.99 -6.33 -28.25
CA SER A 540 -10.11 -4.87 -28.33
C SER A 540 -9.86 -4.23 -26.96
N TYR A 541 -9.20 -3.09 -26.99
CA TYR A 541 -8.99 -2.23 -25.83
C TYR A 541 -9.05 -0.77 -26.29
N GLY A 542 -10.08 -0.05 -25.85
CA GLY A 542 -10.31 1.31 -26.30
C GLY A 542 -10.87 2.20 -25.20
N MET A 543 -10.69 3.51 -25.37
CA MET A 543 -11.45 4.49 -24.60
C MET A 543 -12.91 4.44 -25.05
N ARG A 544 -13.82 4.39 -24.08
CA ARG A 544 -15.25 4.51 -24.32
C ARG A 544 -15.59 5.99 -24.44
N ARG A 545 -15.29 6.57 -25.60
CA ARG A 545 -15.44 8.01 -25.85
C ARG A 545 -16.84 8.49 -25.50
N GLU A 546 -16.92 9.70 -24.97
CA GLU A 546 -18.19 10.36 -24.62
C GLU A 546 -18.99 9.58 -23.57
N SER A 547 -18.32 8.89 -22.67
CA SER A 547 -18.94 8.26 -21.50
C SER A 547 -18.82 9.10 -20.24
N GLY A 548 -17.81 9.98 -20.17
CA GLY A 548 -17.64 10.96 -19.12
C GLY A 548 -18.70 12.06 -19.15
N GLY A 549 -18.96 12.63 -17.98
CA GLY A 549 -19.90 13.73 -17.80
C GLY A 549 -19.53 14.97 -18.62
N VAL A 550 -20.54 15.74 -19.01
CA VAL A 550 -20.37 17.04 -19.67
C VAL A 550 -20.49 18.17 -18.66
N GLY A 551 -19.51 19.08 -18.61
CA GLY A 551 -19.49 20.24 -17.73
C GLY A 551 -18.25 21.09 -17.99
N LYS A 552 -18.09 22.20 -17.26
CA LYS A 552 -16.88 23.05 -17.35
C LYS A 552 -15.60 22.24 -17.18
N TRP A 553 -15.63 21.28 -16.27
CA TRP A 553 -14.61 20.23 -16.17
C TRP A 553 -15.26 18.88 -16.48
N ARG A 554 -14.93 18.33 -17.66
CA ARG A 554 -15.48 17.06 -18.15
C ARG A 554 -15.07 15.90 -17.24
N GLY A 555 -15.99 14.96 -17.05
CA GLY A 555 -15.69 13.69 -16.39
C GLY A 555 -14.80 12.82 -17.27
N GLY A 556 -13.99 11.95 -16.66
CA GLY A 556 -13.15 11.01 -17.41
C GLY A 556 -13.98 9.98 -18.17
N ASP A 557 -13.58 9.69 -19.41
CA ASP A 557 -14.17 8.59 -20.18
C ASP A 557 -13.76 7.24 -19.60
N GLY A 558 -14.70 6.30 -19.60
CA GLY A 558 -14.46 4.90 -19.30
C GLY A 558 -13.68 4.19 -20.40
N ILE A 559 -13.60 2.87 -20.30
CA ILE A 559 -12.91 2.00 -21.25
C ILE A 559 -13.81 0.84 -21.68
N THR A 560 -13.60 0.37 -22.90
CA THR A 560 -14.23 -0.84 -23.45
C THR A 560 -13.14 -1.85 -23.72
N ARG A 561 -13.40 -3.10 -23.33
CA ARG A 561 -12.49 -4.23 -23.56
C ARG A 561 -13.25 -5.45 -24.00
N GLU A 562 -12.65 -6.20 -24.90
CA GLU A 562 -13.18 -7.46 -25.39
C GLU A 562 -12.14 -8.55 -25.18
N ILE A 563 -12.52 -9.58 -24.41
CA ILE A 563 -11.63 -10.67 -24.02
C ILE A 563 -12.26 -11.97 -24.52
N GLN A 564 -11.61 -12.62 -25.48
CA GLN A 564 -12.04 -13.87 -26.09
C GLN A 564 -11.38 -15.07 -25.40
N ALA A 565 -12.18 -16.09 -25.12
CA ALA A 565 -11.70 -17.35 -24.58
C ALA A 565 -11.06 -18.20 -25.69
N ARG A 566 -9.88 -18.78 -25.42
CA ARG A 566 -9.21 -19.76 -26.31
C ARG A 566 -9.42 -21.21 -25.88
N ILE A 567 -9.88 -21.40 -24.66
CA ILE A 567 -10.23 -22.68 -24.06
C ILE A 567 -11.53 -22.46 -23.29
N LEU A 568 -12.12 -23.54 -22.78
CA LEU A 568 -13.24 -23.40 -21.84
C LEU A 568 -12.79 -22.60 -20.61
N LEU A 569 -13.35 -21.41 -20.44
CA LEU A 569 -13.01 -20.50 -19.35
C LEU A 569 -14.24 -20.19 -18.51
N LYS A 570 -14.13 -20.41 -17.21
CA LYS A 570 -15.09 -19.89 -16.24
C LYS A 570 -14.68 -18.48 -15.87
N LEU A 571 -15.56 -17.51 -16.08
CA LEU A 571 -15.34 -16.10 -15.76
C LEU A 571 -16.27 -15.62 -14.66
N SER A 572 -15.88 -14.51 -14.06
CA SER A 572 -16.66 -13.73 -13.11
C SER A 572 -16.44 -12.26 -13.33
N ILE A 573 -17.54 -11.52 -13.27
CA ILE A 573 -17.53 -10.06 -13.25
C ILE A 573 -18.29 -9.58 -12.03
N LEU A 574 -17.62 -8.72 -11.26
CA LEU A 574 -18.18 -8.01 -10.13
C LEU A 574 -18.03 -6.50 -10.36
N SER A 575 -19.13 -5.83 -10.68
CA SER A 575 -19.12 -4.42 -11.06
C SER A 575 -20.38 -3.68 -10.61
N GLY A 576 -20.24 -2.39 -10.28
CA GLY A 576 -21.33 -1.50 -9.92
C GLY A 576 -21.47 -0.33 -10.90
N ARG A 577 -22.36 0.61 -10.61
CA ARG A 577 -22.68 1.78 -11.47
C ARG A 577 -23.27 1.36 -12.83
N ARG A 578 -24.07 0.29 -12.81
CA ARG A 578 -24.87 -0.19 -13.95
C ARG A 578 -26.30 0.32 -13.88
N VAL A 579 -26.79 0.64 -12.67
CA VAL A 579 -28.10 1.25 -12.43
C VAL A 579 -27.91 2.72 -12.03
N TYR A 580 -27.22 2.98 -10.91
CA TYR A 580 -26.93 4.34 -10.46
C TYR A 580 -25.60 4.82 -11.02
N GLN A 581 -25.62 5.77 -11.94
CA GLN A 581 -24.41 6.30 -12.55
C GLN A 581 -23.60 7.16 -11.54
N PRO A 582 -22.30 7.47 -11.76
CA PRO A 582 -21.49 8.32 -10.85
C PRO A 582 -21.76 9.85 -10.79
N TYR A 583 -22.41 10.41 -9.77
CA TYR A 583 -22.93 11.80 -9.74
C TYR A 583 -22.00 12.92 -10.32
N GLY A 584 -22.59 13.87 -11.05
CA GLY A 584 -21.96 15.14 -11.40
C GLY A 584 -22.13 16.16 -10.26
N MET A 585 -21.44 17.30 -10.33
CA MET A 585 -21.49 18.31 -9.27
C MET A 585 -21.45 19.74 -9.80
N ALA A 586 -22.00 20.68 -9.03
CA ALA A 586 -22.03 22.12 -9.35
C ALA A 586 -22.59 22.41 -10.75
N GLY A 587 -23.66 21.70 -11.16
CA GLY A 587 -24.26 21.82 -12.50
C GLY A 587 -23.65 20.92 -13.58
N GLY A 588 -22.63 20.12 -13.26
CA GLY A 588 -22.07 19.12 -14.18
C GLY A 588 -23.07 18.03 -14.57
N GLY A 589 -23.18 17.80 -15.88
CA GLY A 589 -24.20 17.01 -16.55
C GLY A 589 -23.86 15.52 -16.79
N PRO A 590 -24.66 14.86 -17.66
CA PRO A 590 -24.88 13.42 -17.66
C PRO A 590 -23.67 12.62 -18.16
N ARG A 591 -23.55 11.41 -17.64
CA ARG A 591 -22.49 10.41 -17.91
C ARG A 591 -23.13 9.09 -18.35
N LYS A 592 -22.33 8.14 -18.83
CA LYS A 592 -22.82 6.80 -19.19
C LYS A 592 -22.56 5.79 -18.08
N ALA A 593 -23.59 5.00 -17.75
CA ALA A 593 -23.45 3.79 -16.94
C ALA A 593 -22.44 2.83 -17.59
N GLY A 594 -21.83 1.97 -16.77
CA GLY A 594 -21.09 0.82 -17.30
C GLY A 594 -22.06 -0.21 -17.91
N ALA A 595 -21.53 -1.17 -18.64
CA ALA A 595 -22.29 -2.29 -19.18
C ALA A 595 -21.39 -3.50 -19.42
N ASN A 596 -21.91 -4.71 -19.20
CA ASN A 596 -21.17 -5.94 -19.46
C ASN A 596 -21.99 -6.82 -20.40
N TYR A 597 -21.37 -7.30 -21.47
CA TYR A 597 -22.00 -8.17 -22.45
C TYR A 597 -21.16 -9.42 -22.67
N ALA A 598 -21.79 -10.57 -22.87
CA ALA A 598 -21.15 -11.76 -23.42
C ALA A 598 -21.62 -11.97 -24.85
N PHE A 599 -20.74 -12.51 -25.68
CA PHE A 599 -21.02 -12.92 -27.04
C PHE A 599 -20.77 -14.42 -27.12
N VAL A 600 -21.86 -15.19 -27.16
CA VAL A 600 -21.86 -16.66 -27.05
C VAL A 600 -22.59 -17.28 -28.23
N TYR A 601 -22.19 -18.48 -28.66
CA TYR A 601 -22.84 -19.15 -29.77
C TYR A 601 -24.10 -19.87 -29.31
N ASP A 602 -25.17 -19.79 -30.10
CA ASP A 602 -26.32 -20.68 -29.97
C ASP A 602 -26.08 -22.05 -30.63
N ASP A 603 -27.06 -22.94 -30.51
CA ASP A 603 -26.99 -24.29 -31.11
C ASP A 603 -26.93 -24.25 -32.66
N GLY A 604 -27.32 -23.13 -33.28
CA GLY A 604 -27.25 -22.88 -34.72
C GLY A 604 -25.94 -22.23 -35.18
N GLY A 605 -25.01 -21.93 -34.27
CA GLY A 605 -23.74 -21.27 -34.58
C GLY A 605 -23.83 -19.75 -34.74
N ILE A 606 -24.95 -19.12 -34.38
CA ILE A 606 -25.13 -17.67 -34.39
C ILE A 606 -24.58 -17.09 -33.09
N LEU A 607 -23.76 -16.03 -33.21
CA LEU A 607 -23.21 -15.33 -32.06
C LEU A 607 -24.24 -14.37 -31.46
N LEU A 608 -24.75 -14.71 -30.28
CA LEU A 608 -25.73 -13.94 -29.53
C LEU A 608 -25.08 -12.95 -28.57
N LYS A 609 -25.62 -11.73 -28.50
CA LYS A 609 -25.23 -10.73 -27.51
C LYS A 609 -26.12 -10.84 -26.27
N VAL A 610 -25.52 -11.23 -25.14
CA VAL A 610 -26.19 -11.43 -23.84
C VAL A 610 -25.76 -10.33 -22.88
N ASN A 611 -26.73 -9.68 -22.21
CA ASN A 611 -26.44 -8.71 -21.15
C ASN A 611 -26.20 -9.43 -19.81
N LEU A 612 -25.02 -9.21 -19.21
CA LEU A 612 -24.62 -9.87 -17.97
C LEU A 612 -25.02 -9.09 -16.70
N GLY A 613 -25.57 -7.88 -16.84
CA GLY A 613 -25.80 -6.99 -15.71
C GLY A 613 -24.49 -6.58 -15.01
N GLY A 614 -24.56 -6.21 -13.73
CA GLY A 614 -23.38 -5.83 -12.93
C GLY A 614 -22.59 -7.00 -12.36
N LYS A 615 -23.23 -8.17 -12.24
CA LYS A 615 -22.71 -9.35 -11.55
C LYS A 615 -23.06 -10.60 -12.34
N ALA A 616 -22.06 -11.37 -12.75
CA ALA A 616 -22.30 -12.63 -13.44
C ALA A 616 -21.13 -13.61 -13.28
N VAL A 617 -21.46 -14.90 -13.31
CA VAL A 617 -20.52 -16.00 -13.51
C VAL A 617 -20.97 -16.74 -14.76
N MET A 618 -20.04 -17.03 -15.67
CA MET A 618 -20.36 -17.67 -16.95
C MET A 618 -19.20 -18.56 -17.41
N ASN A 619 -19.50 -19.60 -18.17
CA ASN A 619 -18.48 -20.34 -18.90
C ASN A 619 -18.49 -19.85 -20.36
N LEU A 620 -17.32 -19.46 -20.87
CA LEU A 620 -17.11 -19.15 -22.28
C LEU A 620 -16.39 -20.32 -22.94
N LYS A 621 -16.92 -20.78 -24.07
CA LYS A 621 -16.27 -21.72 -24.99
C LYS A 621 -15.21 -21.00 -25.82
N GLU A 622 -14.36 -21.78 -26.47
CA GLU A 622 -13.39 -21.23 -27.42
C GLU A 622 -14.10 -20.40 -28.51
N GLY A 623 -13.57 -19.20 -28.78
CA GLY A 623 -14.12 -18.26 -29.75
C GLY A 623 -15.18 -17.31 -29.19
N GLU A 624 -15.81 -17.62 -28.06
CA GLU A 624 -16.75 -16.73 -27.36
C GLU A 624 -15.98 -15.65 -26.58
N TYR A 625 -16.60 -14.49 -26.37
CA TYR A 625 -15.92 -13.36 -25.71
C TYR A 625 -16.82 -12.53 -24.80
N ILE A 626 -16.20 -11.87 -23.84
CA ILE A 626 -16.85 -10.89 -22.96
C ILE A 626 -16.43 -9.47 -23.32
N GLN A 627 -17.39 -8.56 -23.37
CA GLN A 627 -17.18 -7.13 -23.49
C GLN A 627 -17.48 -6.42 -22.16
N ILE A 628 -16.46 -5.78 -21.58
CA ILE A 628 -16.58 -5.00 -20.34
C ILE A 628 -16.50 -3.52 -20.67
N ASN A 629 -17.57 -2.78 -20.40
CA ASN A 629 -17.64 -1.33 -20.55
C ASN A 629 -17.68 -0.68 -19.16
N THR A 630 -16.63 0.06 -18.81
CA THR A 630 -16.60 0.76 -17.52
C THR A 630 -17.48 2.02 -17.56
N PRO A 631 -18.00 2.46 -16.40
CA PRO A 631 -18.71 3.73 -16.30
C PRO A 631 -17.77 4.91 -16.59
N GLY A 632 -18.32 6.02 -17.06
CA GLY A 632 -17.59 7.30 -17.08
C GLY A 632 -17.68 8.04 -15.75
N GLY A 633 -16.79 9.00 -15.51
CA GLY A 633 -16.84 9.89 -14.35
C GLY A 633 -17.88 10.99 -14.48
N GLY A 634 -18.36 11.54 -13.36
CA GLY A 634 -19.19 12.73 -13.34
C GLY A 634 -18.41 14.00 -13.70
N ALA A 635 -19.09 14.98 -14.30
CA ALA A 635 -18.51 16.30 -14.57
C ALA A 635 -18.70 17.26 -13.40
N TYR A 636 -17.90 18.32 -13.39
CA TYR A 636 -18.03 19.43 -12.45
C TYR A 636 -18.33 20.73 -13.22
N GLY A 637 -19.21 21.57 -12.67
CA GLY A 637 -19.55 22.88 -13.25
C GLY A 637 -20.55 22.75 -14.40
N GLY A 638 -21.57 23.61 -14.42
CA GLY A 638 -22.46 23.78 -15.57
C GLY A 638 -21.69 24.19 -16.83
N VAL A 639 -22.22 23.82 -17.99
CA VAL A 639 -21.82 24.43 -19.26
C VAL A 639 -22.63 25.71 -19.37
N GLU A 640 -21.98 26.87 -19.42
CA GLU A 640 -22.66 28.14 -19.73
C GLU A 640 -23.24 28.10 -21.15
#